data_AF-A0A671XXX3-F1
#
_entry.id   AF-A0A671XXX3-F1
#
_cell.length_a   1.000
_cell.length_b   1.000
_cell.length_c   1.000
_cell.angle_alpha   90.00
_cell.angle_beta   90.00
_cell.angle_gamma   90.00
#
_symmetry.space_group_name_H-M   'P 1'
#
loop_
_entity.id
_entity.type
_entity.pdbx_description
1 polymer ?
#
loop_
_entity_poly.entity_id
_entity_poly.type
_entity_poly.pdbx_seq_one_letter_code
_entity_poly.pdbx_strand_id
1 'polypeptide(L)'
;MQQMMRRPRTSAAKAVNYNDMDSEMSFSVTASSDEDIEEWKPPEPKPRALTKTGRDQTAGEKKAPAKRTAKPKEPKEPKPPKAPKLPKEPKPRVPRKPAAERKTQAVKVQKGSGARGLAGTKRKKSDEDEKPGEDKGEKQTGCPEVETAEESGPSIRMKEERVSFIVSEAHQADGWAGEGSSQAGLKAKKEEVEEEDFRFDEPCQKKQKTSGACLGQPTALPSSQAQALRNELNMNWDLIEVLSILTCVERWVCVNIVTLLREENTVPFMVRYRKDMINHMDADAVRDVQLIYEELCSLAKKTKSVIQTLKKDGVLTDELEQDLRNCRSADELDHVYSPYKKGSKLTKARRAKALGLEEAASALMEKPHTLDLRAWVKTGTEGLSSVEEVATGVEHILADMIAKDPETLTYVKTLCENSSVTIQSSVSKSALKEKEQDKSVQGQKKPGAQQNKNKDIDKFHLYFDFTSNIQRIQPHQTLAINRGESLKILTVKVNIPDRVKSDFTRWCINNRWRPRTFAREDLNIIIKNAVEDSYKRLILPFLTRSYRNKLTSAAEKESIAMFVRNLRQRLLLCPIRGCVIMGVDPGFRHGCKLAVLSPTSQIIHTDVVYLHNSGQQREADKLRHLMIKYSCTKVVIGNGTACRETESFFADLISRRYFHPLDVSYCITSEAGASIYSVSPEAVKEMPDLDPNLRSAVSIGRRVQDPLAELVKIDPKHIGIGTYQHDVSAGALKAALDGVVQECVSFVGVDINICSETLMRHVAGLNAGRAKNIAEWREQNGPFINREQLKLVKGMGPKTYQQCAGFIRINPQTSARSSPHPGPAVPEKLAAKKAKGKTGVNISTSFNPLDQTCIHPESYHVAQRFLSIVGGSADQIGSAGLQQCVESKVRSSSVEELAKTVDTTPETLKLIIDGLTQPPGFDIRQSEKVQIGRG
;
A
#
# COMPACT_ATOMS: atom_id res chain seq x y z
N MET A 1 -35.36 -22.53 -62.36
CA MET A 1 -36.44 -23.47 -62.73
C MET A 1 -37.07 -24.05 -61.46
N GLN A 2 -38.25 -24.67 -61.61
CA GLN A 2 -38.96 -25.66 -60.76
C GLN A 2 -38.29 -26.23 -59.48
N GLN A 3 -39.01 -26.62 -58.41
CA GLN A 3 -40.40 -26.33 -57.95
C GLN A 3 -40.66 -27.06 -56.60
N MET A 4 -41.54 -26.51 -55.74
CA MET A 4 -42.39 -27.26 -54.76
C MET A 4 -41.69 -28.09 -53.64
N MET A 5 -42.26 -28.54 -52.51
CA MET A 5 -43.44 -28.29 -51.63
C MET A 5 -43.03 -28.88 -50.22
N ARG A 6 -43.72 -28.84 -49.06
CA ARG A 6 -45.09 -28.44 -48.63
C ARG A 6 -45.10 -28.07 -47.11
N ARG A 7 -46.29 -27.76 -46.58
CA ARG A 7 -46.76 -27.83 -45.16
C ARG A 7 -48.14 -28.60 -45.21
N PRO A 8 -48.96 -28.87 -44.15
CA PRO A 8 -49.00 -28.27 -42.80
C PRO A 8 -49.48 -29.15 -41.59
N ARG A 9 -49.49 -28.53 -40.39
CA ARG A 9 -50.47 -28.58 -39.26
C ARG A 9 -51.15 -29.89 -38.81
N THR A 10 -50.97 -30.22 -37.51
CA THR A 10 -52.00 -30.26 -36.43
C THR A 10 -51.31 -30.06 -35.06
N SER A 11 -51.76 -29.41 -33.97
CA SER A 11 -52.97 -28.66 -33.53
C SER A 11 -53.99 -29.36 -32.59
N ALA A 12 -53.85 -29.17 -31.26
CA ALA A 12 -54.90 -29.35 -30.24
C ALA A 12 -54.64 -28.47 -28.98
N ALA A 13 -55.69 -27.89 -28.37
CA ALA A 13 -55.59 -27.08 -27.14
C ALA A 13 -56.92 -27.00 -26.37
N LYS A 14 -56.86 -26.89 -25.03
CA LYS A 14 -57.88 -26.42 -24.07
C LYS A 14 -57.10 -25.84 -22.86
N ALA A 15 -57.31 -24.64 -22.29
CA ALA A 15 -58.54 -23.91 -21.91
C ALA A 15 -59.26 -24.57 -20.72
N VAL A 16 -59.75 -23.89 -19.67
CA VAL A 16 -59.78 -22.46 -19.26
C VAL A 16 -60.07 -22.44 -17.73
N ASN A 17 -59.78 -21.45 -16.87
CA ASN A 17 -60.39 -20.11 -16.77
C ASN A 17 -59.68 -19.21 -15.72
N TYR A 18 -60.06 -17.93 -15.64
CA TYR A 18 -59.66 -16.95 -14.61
C TYR A 18 -60.59 -16.94 -13.37
N ASN A 19 -60.14 -16.29 -12.28
CA ASN A 19 -60.97 -15.54 -11.32
C ASN A 19 -60.09 -14.54 -10.55
N ASP A 20 -60.43 -13.25 -10.63
CA ASP A 20 -59.86 -12.18 -9.79
C ASP A 20 -60.68 -12.01 -8.49
N MET A 21 -60.08 -11.35 -7.48
CA MET A 21 -60.75 -10.48 -6.49
C MET A 21 -59.68 -9.76 -5.64
N ASP A 22 -59.88 -8.47 -5.39
CA ASP A 22 -58.95 -7.59 -4.67
C ASP A 22 -58.93 -7.83 -3.14
N SER A 23 -57.82 -7.48 -2.48
CA SER A 23 -57.82 -6.45 -1.41
C SER A 23 -56.40 -6.17 -0.88
N GLU A 24 -56.22 -5.01 -0.25
CA GLU A 24 -54.98 -4.52 0.33
C GLU A 24 -54.53 -5.31 1.58
N MET A 25 -53.22 -5.50 1.75
CA MET A 25 -52.53 -5.11 3.00
C MET A 25 -51.02 -5.00 2.81
N SER A 26 -50.39 -4.12 3.57
CA SER A 26 -48.94 -3.90 3.58
C SER A 26 -48.24 -4.87 4.52
N PHE A 27 -46.96 -5.20 4.26
CA PHE A 27 -45.89 -5.18 5.28
C PHE A 27 -44.48 -5.34 4.66
N SER A 28 -43.50 -4.76 5.35
CA SER A 28 -42.03 -4.94 5.27
C SER A 28 -41.45 -5.90 4.21
N VAL A 29 -40.69 -5.35 3.25
CA VAL A 29 -39.71 -6.12 2.46
C VAL A 29 -38.39 -6.20 3.23
N THR A 30 -37.94 -7.42 3.54
CA THR A 30 -36.60 -7.68 4.10
C THR A 30 -35.53 -7.50 3.02
N ALA A 31 -34.49 -6.72 3.31
CA ALA A 31 -33.34 -6.57 2.42
C ALA A 31 -32.53 -7.88 2.35
N SER A 32 -32.16 -8.30 1.14
CA SER A 32 -31.29 -9.45 0.88
C SER A 32 -29.83 -9.02 0.93
N SER A 33 -29.24 -8.99 2.13
CA SER A 33 -27.82 -8.68 2.34
C SER A 33 -27.01 -9.95 2.60
N ASP A 34 -26.04 -10.26 1.72
CA ASP A 34 -25.09 -11.37 1.89
C ASP A 34 -23.76 -11.06 1.14
N GLU A 35 -22.96 -10.14 1.67
CA GLU A 35 -21.48 -10.16 1.59
C GLU A 35 -20.92 -9.49 2.86
N ASP A 36 -20.22 -10.24 3.70
CA ASP A 36 -19.88 -9.84 5.07
C ASP A 36 -18.73 -8.82 5.14
N ILE A 37 -19.03 -7.62 5.65
CA ILE A 37 -18.02 -6.67 6.16
C ILE A 37 -17.89 -6.89 7.67
N GLU A 38 -16.81 -7.54 8.14
CA GLU A 38 -16.56 -7.72 9.57
C GLU A 38 -16.30 -6.39 10.29
N GLU A 39 -17.31 -5.86 10.97
CA GLU A 39 -17.22 -4.71 11.85
C GLU A 39 -16.41 -5.05 13.11
N TRP A 40 -15.14 -4.60 13.17
CA TRP A 40 -14.26 -4.83 14.31
C TRP A 40 -14.78 -4.16 15.59
N LYS A 41 -15.23 -4.98 16.56
CA LYS A 41 -15.62 -4.54 17.91
C LYS A 41 -14.56 -4.91 18.95
N PRO A 42 -14.18 -3.99 19.85
CA PRO A 42 -13.18 -4.25 20.89
C PRO A 42 -13.74 -5.18 21.99
N PRO A 43 -12.91 -6.04 22.61
CA PRO A 43 -13.37 -7.02 23.59
C PRO A 43 -13.69 -6.38 24.96
N GLU A 44 -14.86 -6.70 25.52
CA GLU A 44 -15.22 -6.33 26.90
C GLU A 44 -14.39 -7.10 27.95
N PRO A 45 -14.08 -6.48 29.10
CA PRO A 45 -13.25 -7.10 30.13
C PRO A 45 -14.01 -8.17 30.93
N LYS A 46 -13.59 -9.44 30.81
CA LYS A 46 -14.14 -10.54 31.62
C LYS A 46 -13.88 -10.32 33.13
N PRO A 47 -14.85 -10.62 34.01
CA PRO A 47 -14.74 -10.37 35.44
C PRO A 47 -13.70 -11.28 36.10
N ARG A 48 -12.93 -10.74 37.05
CA ARG A 48 -12.02 -11.53 37.90
C ARG A 48 -12.82 -12.28 38.97
N ALA A 49 -12.60 -13.59 39.07
CA ALA A 49 -13.08 -14.38 40.20
C ALA A 49 -12.38 -13.98 41.51
N LEU A 50 -13.11 -14.02 42.63
CA LEU A 50 -12.53 -13.84 43.96
C LEU A 50 -12.03 -15.19 44.50
N THR A 51 -10.79 -15.21 45.01
CA THR A 51 -10.30 -16.24 45.93
C THR A 51 -10.06 -15.62 47.31
N LYS A 52 -10.53 -16.28 48.38
CA LYS A 52 -10.42 -15.83 49.77
C LYS A 52 -9.49 -16.74 50.59
N THR A 53 -8.32 -16.23 50.97
CA THR A 53 -7.45 -16.70 52.08
C THR A 53 -6.36 -15.64 52.32
N GLY A 54 -5.95 -15.25 53.53
CA GLY A 54 -6.55 -15.51 54.84
C GLY A 54 -5.53 -15.43 56.00
N ARG A 55 -5.36 -14.24 56.62
CA ARG A 55 -4.45 -13.96 57.78
C ARG A 55 -2.93 -14.12 57.48
N ASP A 56 -1.99 -13.53 58.23
CA ASP A 56 -2.08 -12.82 59.52
C ASP A 56 -1.16 -11.57 59.65
N GLN A 57 -1.27 -10.93 60.83
CA GLN A 57 -0.52 -9.86 61.53
C GLN A 57 1.03 -9.74 61.31
N THR A 58 1.79 -8.67 61.67
CA THR A 58 1.57 -7.48 62.57
C THR A 58 2.54 -6.31 62.27
N ALA A 59 2.24 -5.09 62.79
CA ALA A 59 3.13 -3.90 62.96
C ALA A 59 3.69 -3.20 61.68
N GLY A 60 4.06 -1.90 61.68
CA GLY A 60 3.86 -0.85 62.68
C GLY A 60 4.39 0.54 62.26
N GLU A 61 3.70 1.61 62.70
CA GLU A 61 4.10 3.04 62.76
C GLU A 61 4.18 3.99 61.52
N LYS A 62 3.76 5.25 61.81
CA LYS A 62 4.16 6.58 61.29
C LYS A 62 3.71 7.11 59.89
N LYS A 63 2.82 8.12 59.97
CA LYS A 63 2.38 9.16 59.00
C LYS A 63 3.51 10.20 58.77
N ALA A 64 3.55 11.12 57.80
CA ALA A 64 2.84 11.49 56.54
C ALA A 64 3.65 12.68 55.90
N PRO A 65 3.20 13.48 54.90
CA PRO A 65 2.14 13.32 53.89
C PRO A 65 2.63 13.43 52.41
N ALA A 66 1.90 12.86 51.45
CA ALA A 66 2.20 12.98 50.01
C ALA A 66 1.31 14.03 49.30
N LYS A 67 1.90 14.93 48.50
CA LYS A 67 1.18 15.88 47.64
C LYS A 67 0.49 15.16 46.47
N ARG A 68 -0.75 15.55 46.16
CA ARG A 68 -1.44 15.15 44.92
C ARG A 68 -1.05 16.06 43.76
N THR A 69 -0.67 15.49 42.63
CA THR A 69 -0.70 16.14 41.31
C THR A 69 -1.58 15.32 40.36
N ALA A 70 -2.23 15.98 39.40
CA ALA A 70 -3.36 15.41 38.66
C ALA A 70 -2.96 14.80 37.30
N LYS A 71 -3.71 13.80 36.85
CA LYS A 71 -3.73 13.38 35.44
C LYS A 71 -4.56 14.38 34.60
N PRO A 72 -4.18 14.66 33.35
CA PRO A 72 -5.02 15.44 32.43
C PRO A 72 -6.31 14.68 32.04
N LYS A 73 -7.29 15.42 31.53
CA LYS A 73 -8.57 14.88 31.01
C LYS A 73 -8.63 15.04 29.49
N GLU A 74 -9.26 14.08 28.83
CA GLU A 74 -9.72 14.23 27.44
C GLU A 74 -10.96 15.14 27.36
N PRO A 75 -11.17 15.86 26.25
CA PRO A 75 -12.35 16.69 26.04
C PRO A 75 -13.61 15.85 25.80
N LYS A 76 -14.77 16.39 26.18
CA LYS A 76 -16.09 15.80 25.88
C LYS A 76 -16.84 16.63 24.85
N GLU A 77 -17.61 15.95 24.01
CA GLU A 77 -18.50 16.57 23.03
C GLU A 77 -19.63 17.39 23.69
N PRO A 78 -20.11 18.47 23.04
CA PRO A 78 -21.25 19.25 23.50
C PRO A 78 -22.59 18.52 23.25
N LYS A 79 -23.53 18.64 24.19
CA LYS A 79 -24.90 18.12 24.02
C LYS A 79 -25.80 19.13 23.30
N PRO A 80 -26.78 18.67 22.49
CA PRO A 80 -27.74 19.55 21.83
C PRO A 80 -28.72 20.20 22.84
N PRO A 81 -29.31 21.37 22.49
CA PRO A 81 -30.28 22.08 23.34
C PRO A 81 -31.64 21.37 23.44
N LYS A 82 -32.41 21.70 24.47
CA LYS A 82 -33.77 21.16 24.70
C LYS A 82 -34.85 22.07 24.12
N ALA A 83 -35.79 21.49 23.39
CA ALA A 83 -37.06 22.12 23.03
C ALA A 83 -38.02 22.21 24.25
N PRO A 84 -39.00 23.14 24.26
CA PRO A 84 -39.93 23.35 25.38
C PRO A 84 -41.01 22.26 25.49
N LYS A 85 -41.71 22.23 26.65
CA LYS A 85 -42.81 21.30 26.94
C LYS A 85 -44.18 21.92 26.63
N LEU A 86 -45.11 21.08 26.19
CA LEU A 86 -46.56 21.29 26.27
C LEU A 86 -47.21 20.11 27.03
N PRO A 87 -48.45 20.24 27.54
CA PRO A 87 -48.93 19.43 28.67
C PRO A 87 -49.49 18.04 28.31
N LYS A 88 -49.81 17.26 29.35
CA LYS A 88 -50.48 15.95 29.29
C LYS A 88 -51.59 15.86 30.33
N GLU A 89 -52.71 15.24 29.97
CA GLU A 89 -53.57 14.40 30.82
C GLU A 89 -54.62 13.70 29.94
N PRO A 90 -55.38 12.68 30.41
CA PRO A 90 -55.10 11.70 31.48
C PRO A 90 -55.19 10.24 30.95
N LYS A 91 -55.13 9.23 31.84
CA LYS A 91 -55.43 7.81 31.52
C LYS A 91 -56.49 7.21 32.48
N PRO A 92 -57.50 6.49 31.96
CA PRO A 92 -58.27 5.50 32.73
C PRO A 92 -57.44 4.24 33.03
N ARG A 93 -57.93 3.35 33.92
CA ARG A 93 -57.07 2.43 34.70
C ARG A 93 -57.87 1.26 35.31
N VAL A 94 -57.24 0.08 35.51
CA VAL A 94 -57.71 -1.06 36.37
C VAL A 94 -58.91 -1.82 35.72
N PRO A 95 -59.15 -3.16 35.88
CA PRO A 95 -58.91 -4.03 37.04
C PRO A 95 -57.92 -5.21 36.90
N ARG A 96 -57.99 -6.16 37.84
CA ARG A 96 -56.88 -6.96 38.39
C ARG A 96 -57.35 -8.37 38.82
N LYS A 97 -56.35 -9.27 38.97
CA LYS A 97 -56.32 -10.40 39.94
C LYS A 97 -57.30 -11.57 39.64
N PRO A 98 -57.24 -12.73 40.33
CA PRO A 98 -56.48 -13.08 41.55
C PRO A 98 -55.24 -13.97 41.31
N ALA A 99 -54.87 -14.77 42.31
CA ALA A 99 -53.65 -15.56 42.39
C ALA A 99 -53.85 -16.76 43.36
N ALA A 100 -52.80 -17.58 43.49
CA ALA A 100 -52.36 -18.31 44.69
C ALA A 100 -52.40 -19.86 44.69
N GLU A 101 -51.51 -20.36 45.56
CA GLU A 101 -51.45 -21.66 46.25
C GLU A 101 -50.69 -22.88 45.68
N ARG A 102 -50.35 -23.74 46.65
CA ARG A 102 -49.33 -24.81 46.66
C ARG A 102 -49.93 -26.03 47.38
N LYS A 103 -49.51 -27.25 47.01
CA LYS A 103 -49.18 -28.40 47.90
C LYS A 103 -48.73 -29.57 47.00
N THR A 104 -47.46 -29.98 47.02
CA THR A 104 -46.84 -30.98 47.93
C THR A 104 -47.49 -32.35 47.95
N GLN A 105 -46.76 -33.38 47.50
CA GLN A 105 -46.35 -34.52 48.35
C GLN A 105 -45.21 -35.32 47.67
N ALA A 106 -44.74 -36.41 48.28
CA ALA A 106 -43.35 -36.87 48.11
C ALA A 106 -43.15 -38.39 48.05
N VAL A 107 -42.18 -38.80 47.22
CA VAL A 107 -41.20 -39.91 47.40
C VAL A 107 -41.73 -41.33 47.75
N LYS A 108 -41.45 -42.32 46.88
CA LYS A 108 -40.65 -43.54 47.23
C LYS A 108 -40.37 -44.54 46.08
N VAL A 109 -39.12 -45.04 46.05
CA VAL A 109 -38.71 -46.48 45.94
C VAL A 109 -38.58 -47.21 44.57
N GLN A 110 -37.31 -47.34 44.15
CA GLN A 110 -36.52 -48.59 43.92
C GLN A 110 -36.19 -49.18 42.53
N LYS A 111 -34.95 -49.75 42.52
CA LYS A 111 -34.34 -50.79 41.65
C LYS A 111 -34.06 -50.40 40.18
N GLY A 112 -33.00 -50.93 39.55
CA GLY A 112 -31.96 -51.85 40.04
C GLY A 112 -30.76 -51.96 39.08
N SER A 113 -29.68 -52.62 39.49
CA SER A 113 -28.39 -52.69 38.77
C SER A 113 -28.07 -54.08 38.18
N GLY A 114 -27.22 -54.11 37.15
CA GLY A 114 -26.65 -55.32 36.51
C GLY A 114 -26.27 -55.03 35.06
N ALA A 115 -25.04 -55.13 34.51
CA ALA A 115 -23.75 -55.77 34.85
C ALA A 115 -23.49 -57.16 34.21
N ARG A 116 -22.39 -57.25 33.44
CA ARG A 116 -21.87 -58.41 32.65
C ARG A 116 -22.81 -58.86 31.51
N GLY A 117 -22.34 -59.52 30.45
CA GLY A 117 -20.99 -59.97 30.07
C GLY A 117 -21.04 -61.34 29.36
N LEU A 118 -19.91 -61.82 28.79
CA LEU A 118 -19.76 -63.06 27.99
C LEU A 118 -20.38 -62.99 26.57
N ALA A 119 -19.95 -63.77 25.57
CA ALA A 119 -18.66 -64.43 25.26
C ALA A 119 -18.66 -64.90 23.78
N GLY A 120 -17.50 -65.17 23.16
CA GLY A 120 -17.45 -65.59 21.75
C GLY A 120 -16.08 -66.01 21.18
N THR A 121 -15.18 -66.55 22.01
CA THR A 121 -13.77 -66.79 21.66
C THR A 121 -13.53 -68.10 20.89
N LYS A 122 -12.70 -68.10 19.81
CA LYS A 122 -11.58 -69.06 19.54
C LYS A 122 -11.03 -69.05 18.09
N ARG A 123 -9.68 -69.02 17.96
CA ARG A 123 -8.76 -69.91 17.16
C ARG A 123 -9.01 -70.09 15.64
N LYS A 124 -8.07 -70.52 14.77
CA LYS A 124 -6.64 -70.96 14.77
C LYS A 124 -6.06 -70.46 13.41
N LYS A 125 -4.83 -69.95 13.26
CA LYS A 125 -3.47 -70.57 13.24
C LYS A 125 -3.18 -71.45 12.01
N SER A 126 -1.91 -71.38 11.57
CA SER A 126 -1.12 -72.30 10.72
C SER A 126 -1.40 -72.42 9.21
N ASP A 127 -0.39 -72.59 8.34
CA ASP A 127 1.09 -72.29 8.37
C ASP A 127 1.64 -72.45 6.91
N GLU A 128 2.92 -72.09 6.67
CA GLU A 128 3.86 -72.63 5.65
C GLU A 128 3.73 -72.38 4.10
N ASP A 129 4.78 -71.70 3.59
CA ASP A 129 5.72 -72.12 2.50
C ASP A 129 5.65 -71.74 0.99
N GLU A 130 6.84 -71.94 0.39
CA GLU A 130 7.29 -72.01 -1.02
C GLU A 130 7.74 -70.76 -1.83
N LYS A 131 9.02 -70.86 -2.23
CA LYS A 131 9.73 -70.30 -3.41
C LYS A 131 9.99 -71.50 -4.37
N PRO A 132 10.34 -71.36 -5.68
CA PRO A 132 11.39 -70.47 -6.20
C PRO A 132 11.23 -69.97 -7.67
N GLY A 133 12.30 -69.40 -8.25
CA GLY A 133 12.46 -69.14 -9.69
C GLY A 133 13.77 -68.38 -10.01
N GLU A 134 14.58 -68.85 -10.96
CA GLU A 134 15.82 -68.22 -11.47
C GLU A 134 15.69 -67.89 -12.97
N ASP A 135 16.48 -66.94 -13.51
CA ASP A 135 17.31 -67.18 -14.71
C ASP A 135 18.53 -66.20 -14.80
N LYS A 136 19.39 -66.34 -15.82
CA LYS A 136 20.84 -65.99 -15.79
C LYS A 136 21.38 -65.17 -16.99
N GLY A 137 22.62 -64.68 -16.84
CA GLY A 137 23.51 -64.11 -17.87
C GLY A 137 24.42 -63.01 -17.26
N GLU A 138 25.70 -63.20 -16.93
CA GLU A 138 26.91 -63.52 -17.74
C GLU A 138 27.22 -62.48 -18.86
N LYS A 139 28.47 -62.03 -19.10
CA LYS A 139 29.81 -62.56 -18.71
C LYS A 139 30.93 -61.47 -18.75
N GLN A 140 32.01 -61.67 -17.96
CA GLN A 140 33.47 -61.37 -18.14
C GLN A 140 33.94 -60.18 -19.05
N THR A 141 35.00 -59.37 -18.81
CA THR A 141 36.17 -59.28 -17.86
C THR A 141 36.68 -57.80 -17.86
N GLY A 142 37.78 -57.31 -17.24
CA GLY A 142 38.96 -57.87 -16.53
C GLY A 142 39.92 -56.76 -16.00
N CYS A 143 41.24 -57.01 -15.88
CA CYS A 143 42.32 -56.10 -15.42
C CYS A 143 43.61 -56.29 -16.31
N PRO A 144 44.73 -55.50 -16.23
CA PRO A 144 45.16 -54.58 -15.16
C PRO A 144 45.92 -53.25 -15.57
N GLU A 145 46.30 -52.48 -14.53
CA GLU A 145 47.57 -51.73 -14.29
C GLU A 145 48.24 -50.70 -15.27
N VAL A 146 48.61 -49.54 -14.67
CA VAL A 146 49.93 -48.86 -14.68
C VAL A 146 50.30 -47.72 -15.68
N GLU A 147 50.88 -46.66 -15.07
CA GLU A 147 51.83 -45.61 -15.52
C GLU A 147 51.53 -44.37 -16.42
N THR A 148 52.16 -43.27 -15.97
CA THR A 148 52.64 -42.06 -16.69
C THR A 148 51.67 -41.09 -17.36
N ALA A 149 52.15 -39.84 -17.49
CA ALA A 149 51.51 -38.74 -18.22
C ALA A 149 52.59 -38.00 -19.04
N GLU A 150 52.26 -37.56 -20.25
CA GLU A 150 53.05 -36.59 -21.02
C GLU A 150 52.19 -35.88 -22.09
N GLU A 151 52.77 -34.96 -22.88
CA GLU A 151 52.04 -33.88 -23.57
C GLU A 151 51.83 -34.04 -25.10
N SER A 152 50.83 -33.32 -25.63
CA SER A 152 50.87 -32.57 -26.93
C SER A 152 50.59 -33.24 -28.31
N GLY A 153 49.30 -33.55 -28.59
CA GLY A 153 48.64 -33.39 -29.93
C GLY A 153 49.15 -34.23 -31.14
N PRO A 154 48.85 -33.86 -32.40
CA PRO A 154 47.78 -32.96 -32.90
C PRO A 154 46.99 -33.47 -34.16
N SER A 155 45.98 -32.70 -34.59
CA SER A 155 45.44 -32.59 -35.98
C SER A 155 44.52 -33.69 -36.58
N ILE A 156 43.33 -33.26 -37.06
CA ILE A 156 42.95 -33.22 -38.50
C ILE A 156 41.76 -32.24 -38.67
N ARG A 157 41.61 -31.63 -39.86
CA ARG A 157 40.62 -30.58 -40.18
C ARG A 157 39.53 -31.04 -41.15
N MET A 158 38.34 -30.44 -41.05
CA MET A 158 37.67 -29.67 -42.13
C MET A 158 36.71 -28.66 -41.48
N LYS A 159 36.98 -27.35 -41.60
CA LYS A 159 36.47 -26.38 -42.62
C LYS A 159 35.04 -25.91 -42.32
N GLU A 160 34.80 -24.67 -41.85
CA GLU A 160 34.95 -23.32 -42.46
C GLU A 160 33.56 -22.82 -42.97
N GLU A 161 33.15 -21.54 -42.99
CA GLU A 161 33.74 -20.17 -42.89
C GLU A 161 32.61 -19.15 -42.51
N ARG A 162 32.73 -17.85 -42.20
CA ARG A 162 33.73 -16.91 -41.58
C ARG A 162 32.94 -15.62 -41.18
N VAL A 163 33.10 -15.04 -39.97
CA VAL A 163 33.96 -13.88 -39.58
C VAL A 163 33.53 -12.47 -40.04
N SER A 164 32.74 -11.81 -39.18
CA SER A 164 32.93 -10.49 -38.51
C SER A 164 33.85 -9.35 -39.03
N PHE A 165 33.45 -8.10 -38.66
CA PHE A 165 34.20 -7.05 -37.91
C PHE A 165 34.47 -5.65 -38.56
N ILE A 166 33.96 -4.59 -37.87
CA ILE A 166 34.57 -3.27 -37.54
C ILE A 166 34.74 -2.11 -38.57
N VAL A 167 34.00 -1.01 -38.29
CA VAL A 167 34.33 0.46 -38.26
C VAL A 167 34.90 1.21 -39.50
N SER A 168 34.17 2.26 -39.95
CA SER A 168 34.63 3.68 -39.93
C SER A 168 33.56 4.69 -40.44
N GLU A 169 33.81 6.00 -40.26
CA GLU A 169 32.96 7.14 -40.65
C GLU A 169 33.24 7.65 -42.09
N ALA A 170 32.25 8.29 -42.75
CA ALA A 170 32.42 9.51 -43.57
C ALA A 170 31.10 10.07 -44.18
N HIS A 171 31.10 11.37 -44.45
CA HIS A 171 30.00 12.29 -44.84
C HIS A 171 29.37 12.17 -46.26
N GLN A 172 28.39 13.05 -46.52
CA GLN A 172 27.80 13.51 -47.81
C GLN A 172 26.81 12.57 -48.52
N ALA A 173 25.84 13.05 -49.33
CA ALA A 173 25.12 14.35 -49.40
C ALA A 173 23.89 14.23 -50.35
N ASP A 174 22.93 15.15 -50.22
CA ASP A 174 21.86 15.51 -51.19
C ASP A 174 20.86 14.42 -51.69
N GLY A 175 19.79 14.85 -52.38
CA GLY A 175 18.85 13.94 -53.08
C GLY A 175 17.35 14.26 -52.98
N TRP A 176 16.89 15.29 -53.69
CA TRP A 176 15.48 15.74 -53.74
C TRP A 176 14.44 14.71 -54.25
N ALA A 177 13.25 14.77 -53.64
CA ALA A 177 11.90 14.72 -54.27
C ALA A 177 11.40 13.48 -55.06
N GLY A 178 10.07 13.32 -55.14
CA GLY A 178 9.39 12.33 -55.98
C GLY A 178 7.97 11.97 -55.51
N GLU A 179 6.94 12.46 -56.21
CA GLU A 179 5.52 12.16 -55.98
C GLU A 179 5.14 10.74 -56.46
N GLY A 180 3.99 10.15 -56.05
CA GLY A 180 3.66 8.79 -56.53
C GLY A 180 2.39 8.05 -56.07
N SER A 181 1.23 8.72 -56.01
CA SER A 181 -0.15 8.19 -56.15
C SER A 181 -0.51 6.67 -55.96
N SER A 182 -1.59 6.47 -55.18
CA SER A 182 -2.75 5.57 -55.42
C SER A 182 -2.73 4.02 -55.26
N GLN A 183 -3.67 3.59 -54.39
CA GLN A 183 -4.70 2.54 -54.56
C GLN A 183 -4.51 1.05 -54.16
N ALA A 184 -5.48 0.62 -53.34
CA ALA A 184 -6.17 -0.69 -53.29
C ALA A 184 -5.41 -1.96 -52.85
N GLY A 185 -5.88 -2.59 -51.76
CA GLY A 185 -5.33 -3.86 -51.28
C GLY A 185 -5.95 -4.45 -50.01
N LEU A 186 -7.25 -4.23 -49.73
CA LEU A 186 -7.89 -4.79 -48.53
C LEU A 186 -7.98 -6.33 -48.57
N LYS A 187 -7.24 -7.00 -47.69
CA LYS A 187 -7.54 -8.35 -47.21
C LYS A 187 -7.41 -8.40 -45.70
N ALA A 188 -8.54 -8.46 -45.00
CA ALA A 188 -8.56 -8.69 -43.57
C ALA A 188 -8.09 -10.11 -43.26
N LYS A 189 -7.06 -10.24 -42.42
CA LYS A 189 -6.87 -11.44 -41.61
C LYS A 189 -7.70 -11.31 -40.34
N LYS A 190 -8.34 -12.40 -39.94
CA LYS A 190 -8.97 -12.55 -38.64
C LYS A 190 -7.94 -13.21 -37.74
N GLU A 191 -7.45 -12.51 -36.73
CA GLU A 191 -6.67 -13.09 -35.65
C GLU A 191 -7.53 -13.05 -34.38
N GLU A 192 -7.45 -14.11 -33.59
CA GLU A 192 -8.35 -14.34 -32.45
C GLU A 192 -7.68 -13.80 -31.19
N VAL A 193 -8.45 -13.06 -30.38
CA VAL A 193 -7.93 -12.43 -29.18
C VAL A 193 -7.81 -13.48 -28.09
N GLU A 194 -6.61 -14.05 -27.93
CA GLU A 194 -6.22 -14.71 -26.69
C GLU A 194 -6.25 -13.70 -25.54
N GLU A 195 -6.59 -14.15 -24.33
CA GLU A 195 -6.80 -13.27 -23.18
C GLU A 195 -5.50 -12.55 -22.79
N GLU A 196 -5.58 -11.26 -22.43
CA GLU A 196 -4.42 -10.45 -22.02
C GLU A 196 -3.80 -10.98 -20.72
N ASP A 197 -2.89 -11.97 -20.84
CA ASP A 197 -2.11 -12.48 -19.72
C ASP A 197 -1.28 -11.35 -19.12
N PHE A 198 -1.47 -11.11 -17.82
CA PHE A 198 -1.11 -9.85 -17.15
C PHE A 198 0.39 -9.85 -16.80
N ARG A 199 1.21 -9.77 -17.86
CA ARG A 199 2.64 -10.02 -17.82
C ARG A 199 3.33 -9.03 -16.88
N PHE A 200 4.03 -9.57 -15.89
CA PHE A 200 5.02 -8.79 -15.14
C PHE A 200 6.13 -8.36 -16.11
N ASP A 201 6.14 -7.08 -16.49
CA ASP A 201 7.35 -6.42 -16.99
C ASP A 201 8.48 -6.61 -15.97
N GLU A 202 9.71 -6.76 -16.45
CA GLU A 202 10.86 -7.04 -15.58
C GLU A 202 11.05 -5.93 -14.52
N PRO A 203 11.26 -6.28 -13.23
CA PRO A 203 11.57 -5.29 -12.22
C PRO A 203 12.89 -4.60 -12.59
N CYS A 204 12.85 -3.27 -12.72
CA CYS A 204 13.94 -2.50 -13.33
C CYS A 204 15.17 -2.40 -12.40
N GLN A 205 15.96 -3.48 -12.31
CA GLN A 205 17.23 -3.52 -11.57
C GLN A 205 18.37 -2.75 -12.25
N LYS A 206 18.04 -1.70 -13.03
CA LYS A 206 19.00 -0.68 -13.42
C LYS A 206 19.23 0.23 -12.22
N LYS A 207 20.24 -0.12 -11.41
CA LYS A 207 20.88 0.82 -10.48
C LYS A 207 21.05 2.16 -11.19
N GLN A 208 20.42 3.22 -10.69
CA GLN A 208 20.57 4.55 -11.27
C GLN A 208 22.05 4.97 -11.15
N LYS A 209 22.80 4.85 -12.25
CA LYS A 209 24.06 5.58 -12.40
C LYS A 209 23.69 7.06 -12.48
N THR A 210 24.32 7.88 -11.64
CA THR A 210 24.28 9.34 -11.71
C THR A 210 25.01 9.81 -12.96
N SER A 211 24.34 9.72 -14.12
CA SER A 211 24.87 10.11 -15.43
C SER A 211 24.46 11.53 -15.79
N GLY A 212 25.26 12.50 -15.37
CA GLY A 212 25.07 13.93 -15.58
C GLY A 212 25.90 14.70 -14.55
N ALA A 213 26.51 15.83 -14.93
CA ALA A 213 27.35 16.58 -14.01
C ALA A 213 26.51 17.17 -12.86
N CYS A 214 26.87 16.87 -11.61
CA CYS A 214 26.14 17.33 -10.44
C CYS A 214 26.24 18.86 -10.29
N LEU A 215 25.14 19.57 -10.55
CA LEU A 215 25.05 21.04 -10.45
C LEU A 215 24.47 21.54 -9.12
N GLY A 216 23.96 20.65 -8.28
CA GLY A 216 23.49 21.00 -6.93
C GLY A 216 24.68 21.38 -6.03
N GLN A 217 24.67 22.61 -5.50
CA GLN A 217 25.63 22.99 -4.46
C GLN A 217 25.36 22.19 -3.18
N PRO A 218 26.38 21.56 -2.57
CA PRO A 218 26.26 21.07 -1.20
C PRO A 218 25.92 22.26 -0.30
N THR A 219 24.73 22.24 0.33
CA THR A 219 24.35 23.32 1.23
C THR A 219 25.32 23.31 2.41
N ALA A 220 26.12 24.38 2.52
CA ALA A 220 27.11 24.54 3.56
C ALA A 220 26.42 24.77 4.92
N LEU A 221 25.93 23.68 5.53
CA LEU A 221 25.34 23.72 6.86
C LEU A 221 26.34 24.38 7.82
N PRO A 222 25.88 25.33 8.65
CA PRO A 222 26.63 25.73 9.84
C PRO A 222 27.00 24.47 10.61
N SER A 223 28.27 24.33 11.01
CA SER A 223 28.79 23.11 11.62
C SER A 223 27.96 22.67 12.84
N SER A 224 27.41 23.63 13.59
CA SER A 224 26.46 23.42 14.68
C SER A 224 25.17 22.68 14.27
N GLN A 225 24.56 22.99 13.12
CA GLN A 225 23.36 22.31 12.63
C GLN A 225 23.69 20.90 12.12
N ALA A 226 24.81 20.73 11.42
CA ALA A 226 25.30 19.42 11.02
C ALA A 226 25.60 18.52 12.24
N GLN A 227 26.18 19.07 13.31
CA GLN A 227 26.44 18.35 14.55
C GLN A 227 25.13 18.00 15.30
N ALA A 228 24.16 18.91 15.31
CA ALA A 228 22.85 18.67 15.92
C ALA A 228 22.09 17.53 15.21
N LEU A 229 22.08 17.52 13.87
CA LEU A 229 21.46 16.47 13.05
C LEU A 229 22.02 15.07 13.35
N ARG A 230 23.32 14.94 13.62
CA ARG A 230 23.95 13.66 13.97
C ARG A 230 23.54 13.18 15.38
N ASN A 231 23.44 14.09 16.34
CA ASN A 231 23.38 13.73 17.77
C ASN A 231 21.96 13.71 18.37
N GLU A 232 20.96 14.36 17.75
CA GLU A 232 19.59 14.47 18.28
C GLU A 232 18.92 13.11 18.57
N LEU A 233 19.18 12.10 17.74
CA LEU A 233 18.61 10.78 17.92
C LEU A 233 19.18 10.03 19.13
N ASN A 234 20.33 10.42 19.69
CA ASN A 234 21.01 9.73 20.79
C ASN A 234 21.13 8.21 20.53
N MET A 235 21.57 7.89 19.31
CA MET A 235 21.97 6.56 18.85
C MET A 235 23.48 6.60 18.56
N ASN A 236 24.12 5.44 18.45
CA ASN A 236 25.57 5.36 18.24
C ASN A 236 25.97 5.38 16.74
N TRP A 237 25.00 5.56 15.84
CA TRP A 237 25.19 5.65 14.39
C TRP A 237 24.79 7.03 13.86
N ASP A 238 25.51 7.50 12.85
CA ASP A 238 25.20 8.75 12.16
C ASP A 238 23.99 8.56 11.23
N LEU A 239 22.89 9.26 11.55
CA LEU A 239 21.63 9.19 10.81
C LEU A 239 21.79 9.39 9.30
N ILE A 240 22.60 10.37 8.90
CA ILE A 240 22.75 10.76 7.49
C ILE A 240 23.57 9.70 6.74
N GLU A 241 24.54 9.10 7.42
CA GLU A 241 25.36 8.02 6.87
C GLU A 241 24.55 6.73 6.67
N VAL A 242 23.76 6.33 7.69
CA VAL A 242 22.87 5.17 7.59
C VAL A 242 21.81 5.39 6.51
N LEU A 243 21.21 6.58 6.45
CA LEU A 243 20.23 6.93 5.42
C LEU A 243 20.83 6.87 4.00
N SER A 244 22.03 7.43 3.81
CA SER A 244 22.76 7.41 2.53
C SER A 244 23.11 5.98 2.08
N ILE A 245 23.56 5.12 3.00
CA ILE A 245 23.87 3.71 2.72
C ILE A 245 22.59 2.92 2.35
N LEU A 246 21.49 3.11 3.08
CA LEU A 246 20.25 2.36 2.86
C LEU A 246 19.50 2.79 1.58
N THR A 247 19.60 4.06 1.19
CA THR A 247 18.91 4.62 0.01
C THR A 247 19.79 4.67 -1.24
N CYS A 248 21.11 4.45 -1.10
CA CYS A 248 22.13 4.72 -2.13
C CYS A 248 22.17 6.18 -2.64
N VAL A 249 21.58 7.13 -1.90
CA VAL A 249 21.56 8.56 -2.23
C VAL A 249 22.76 9.27 -1.61
N GLU A 250 23.32 10.26 -2.31
CA GLU A 250 24.52 10.99 -1.86
C GLU A 250 24.30 11.71 -0.52
N ARG A 251 25.36 11.76 0.30
CA ARG A 251 25.28 12.22 1.70
C ARG A 251 24.76 13.66 1.85
N TRP A 252 25.10 14.56 0.93
CA TRP A 252 24.64 15.96 0.95
C TRP A 252 23.17 16.10 0.53
N VAL A 253 22.69 15.24 -0.38
CA VAL A 253 21.28 15.18 -0.79
C VAL A 253 20.42 14.68 0.36
N CYS A 254 20.88 13.66 1.09
CA CYS A 254 20.23 13.18 2.31
C CYS A 254 20.11 14.30 3.38
N VAL A 255 21.15 15.12 3.56
CA VAL A 255 21.10 16.31 4.44
C VAL A 255 20.02 17.30 3.99
N ASN A 256 19.98 17.62 2.69
CA ASN A 256 19.03 18.58 2.14
C ASN A 256 17.58 18.09 2.27
N ILE A 257 17.31 16.82 1.91
CA ILE A 257 15.97 16.21 2.06
C ILE A 257 15.54 16.19 3.53
N VAL A 258 16.40 15.77 4.47
CA VAL A 258 16.08 15.77 5.91
C VAL A 258 15.81 17.19 6.43
N THR A 259 16.54 18.19 5.95
CA THR A 259 16.34 19.60 6.31
C THR A 259 15.00 20.13 5.77
N LEU A 260 14.71 19.87 4.49
CA LEU A 260 13.45 20.27 3.85
C LEU A 260 12.24 19.58 4.51
N LEU A 261 12.33 18.31 4.88
CA LEU A 261 11.28 17.59 5.62
C LEU A 261 11.06 18.19 7.03
N ARG A 262 12.14 18.57 7.74
CA ARG A 262 12.07 19.24 9.06
C ARG A 262 11.43 20.63 8.99
N GLU A 263 11.59 21.32 7.88
CA GLU A 263 10.93 22.58 7.56
C GLU A 263 9.45 22.44 7.14
N GLU A 264 8.85 21.24 7.19
CA GLU A 264 7.51 20.94 6.67
C GLU A 264 7.36 21.19 5.15
N ASN A 265 8.41 20.94 4.35
CA ASN A 265 8.26 20.88 2.89
C ASN A 265 7.67 19.53 2.45
N THR A 266 6.63 19.59 1.63
CA THR A 266 5.94 18.43 1.03
C THR A 266 6.70 17.91 -0.19
N VAL A 267 6.54 16.62 -0.51
CA VAL A 267 7.22 15.99 -1.66
C VAL A 267 6.96 16.73 -2.99
N PRO A 268 5.70 17.10 -3.36
CA PRO A 268 5.47 17.84 -4.60
C PRO A 268 6.16 19.22 -4.62
N PHE A 269 6.21 19.91 -3.46
CA PHE A 269 6.90 21.19 -3.35
C PHE A 269 8.42 21.03 -3.51
N MET A 270 9.03 20.00 -2.89
CA MET A 270 10.45 19.72 -3.04
C MET A 270 10.81 19.41 -4.50
N VAL A 271 10.05 18.52 -5.15
CA VAL A 271 10.31 18.08 -6.53
C VAL A 271 10.12 19.19 -7.55
N ARG A 272 9.12 20.08 -7.37
CA ARG A 272 8.88 21.21 -8.29
C ARG A 272 9.75 22.44 -8.01
N TYR A 273 9.94 22.82 -6.74
CA TYR A 273 10.53 24.13 -6.37
C TYR A 273 11.89 24.04 -5.66
N ARG A 274 12.37 22.86 -5.27
CA ARG A 274 13.69 22.66 -4.65
C ARG A 274 14.53 21.58 -5.36
N LYS A 275 14.25 21.38 -6.65
CA LYS A 275 14.80 20.31 -7.50
C LYS A 275 16.33 20.23 -7.48
N ASP A 276 17.03 21.37 -7.49
CA ASP A 276 18.50 21.41 -7.39
C ASP A 276 19.03 20.91 -6.04
N MET A 277 18.34 21.23 -4.94
CA MET A 277 18.74 20.82 -3.58
C MET A 277 18.59 19.31 -3.36
N ILE A 278 17.70 18.65 -4.11
CA ILE A 278 17.46 17.20 -4.06
C ILE A 278 18.15 16.45 -5.21
N ASN A 279 19.16 17.04 -5.86
CA ASN A 279 19.90 16.48 -7.00
C ASN A 279 18.97 15.93 -8.12
N HIS A 280 17.92 16.69 -8.44
CA HIS A 280 16.95 16.41 -9.49
C HIS A 280 16.14 15.10 -9.33
N MET A 281 16.12 14.51 -8.12
CA MET A 281 15.32 13.32 -7.81
C MET A 281 13.81 13.52 -8.06
N ASP A 282 13.14 12.44 -8.49
CA ASP A 282 11.69 12.39 -8.66
C ASP A 282 10.92 12.17 -7.34
N ALA A 283 9.59 12.20 -7.41
CA ALA A 283 8.72 12.10 -6.24
C ALA A 283 8.75 10.72 -5.55
N ASP A 284 9.01 9.63 -6.26
CA ASP A 284 9.07 8.30 -5.67
C ASP A 284 10.44 8.07 -5.01
N ALA A 285 11.52 8.52 -5.64
CA ALA A 285 12.86 8.51 -5.05
C ALA A 285 12.93 9.37 -3.76
N VAL A 286 12.28 10.54 -3.73
CA VAL A 286 12.19 11.37 -2.51
C VAL A 286 11.32 10.72 -1.42
N ARG A 287 10.21 10.05 -1.79
CA ARG A 287 9.41 9.24 -0.83
C ARG A 287 10.22 8.12 -0.20
N ASP A 288 11.06 7.44 -0.98
CA ASP A 288 11.92 6.38 -0.47
C ASP A 288 12.90 6.88 0.60
N VAL A 289 13.53 8.04 0.38
CA VAL A 289 14.38 8.70 1.39
C VAL A 289 13.55 9.12 2.61
N GLN A 290 12.36 9.69 2.42
CA GLN A 290 11.46 10.06 3.52
C GLN A 290 11.06 8.84 4.38
N LEU A 291 10.70 7.73 3.74
CA LEU A 291 10.26 6.50 4.43
C LEU A 291 11.38 5.93 5.30
N ILE A 292 12.59 5.77 4.77
CA ILE A 292 13.74 5.28 5.54
C ILE A 292 14.13 6.25 6.67
N TYR A 293 14.03 7.57 6.44
CA TYR A 293 14.23 8.57 7.50
C TYR A 293 13.19 8.46 8.63
N GLU A 294 11.91 8.25 8.29
CA GLU A 294 10.83 8.05 9.26
C GLU A 294 10.99 6.73 10.03
N GLU A 295 11.41 5.65 9.37
CA GLU A 295 11.75 4.37 10.00
C GLU A 295 12.91 4.51 11.00
N LEU A 296 14.01 5.17 10.63
CA LEU A 296 15.16 5.42 11.52
C LEU A 296 14.77 6.32 12.70
N CYS A 297 13.91 7.32 12.48
CA CYS A 297 13.34 8.14 13.55
C CYS A 297 12.40 7.34 14.47
N SER A 298 11.61 6.41 13.92
CA SER A 298 10.73 5.51 14.66
C SER A 298 11.53 4.52 15.51
N LEU A 299 12.60 3.96 14.95
CA LEU A 299 13.56 3.11 15.65
C LEU A 299 14.18 3.84 16.84
N ALA A 300 14.75 5.03 16.65
CA ALA A 300 15.34 5.81 17.73
C ALA A 300 14.32 6.17 18.84
N LYS A 301 13.07 6.49 18.49
CA LYS A 301 11.96 6.70 19.45
C LYS A 301 11.64 5.41 20.23
N LYS A 302 11.59 4.26 19.55
CA LYS A 302 11.36 2.94 20.16
C LYS A 302 12.51 2.55 21.10
N THR A 303 13.77 2.75 20.70
CA THR A 303 14.97 2.53 21.52
C THR A 303 14.95 3.40 22.79
N LYS A 304 14.70 4.71 22.66
CA LYS A 304 14.56 5.63 23.81
C LYS A 304 13.47 5.14 24.80
N SER A 305 12.35 4.64 24.30
CA SER A 305 11.26 4.07 25.13
C SER A 305 11.64 2.75 25.82
N VAL A 306 12.39 1.88 25.14
CA VAL A 306 12.93 0.63 25.71
C VAL A 306 13.94 0.93 26.83
N ILE A 307 14.92 1.80 26.59
CA ILE A 307 15.91 2.23 27.59
C ILE A 307 15.20 2.81 28.84
N GLN A 308 14.22 3.69 28.65
CA GLN A 308 13.43 4.24 29.77
C GLN A 308 12.61 3.18 30.53
N THR A 309 12.18 2.10 29.87
CA THR A 309 11.50 0.97 30.53
C THR A 309 12.48 0.15 31.36
N LEU A 310 13.61 -0.26 30.77
CA LEU A 310 14.66 -1.04 31.45
C LEU A 310 15.24 -0.31 32.67
N LYS A 311 15.40 1.01 32.57
CA LYS A 311 15.86 1.87 33.67
C LYS A 311 14.85 1.98 34.82
N LYS A 312 13.55 1.89 34.54
CA LYS A 312 12.48 1.83 35.56
C LYS A 312 12.33 0.44 36.18
N ASP A 313 12.56 -0.60 35.39
CA ASP A 313 12.51 -1.99 35.82
C ASP A 313 13.82 -2.46 36.51
N GLY A 314 14.84 -1.59 36.62
CA GLY A 314 16.06 -1.84 37.38
C GLY A 314 17.06 -2.80 36.72
N VAL A 315 16.94 -3.03 35.40
CA VAL A 315 17.67 -4.09 34.66
C VAL A 315 18.54 -3.56 33.51
N LEU A 316 18.75 -2.25 33.45
CA LEU A 316 19.63 -1.60 32.47
C LEU A 316 21.08 -1.58 32.97
N THR A 317 21.98 -2.22 32.23
CA THR A 317 23.44 -2.06 32.37
C THR A 317 23.95 -1.10 31.29
N ASP A 318 25.15 -0.53 31.48
CA ASP A 318 25.73 0.37 30.48
C ASP A 318 25.99 -0.33 29.14
N GLU A 319 26.46 -1.59 29.17
CA GLU A 319 26.60 -2.46 28.00
C GLU A 319 25.28 -2.60 27.23
N LEU A 320 24.19 -2.92 27.94
CA LEU A 320 22.86 -3.06 27.34
C LEU A 320 22.35 -1.73 26.79
N GLU A 321 22.68 -0.59 27.40
CA GLU A 321 22.35 0.71 26.82
C GLU A 321 23.11 0.95 25.51
N GLN A 322 24.39 0.57 25.41
CA GLN A 322 25.16 0.67 24.17
C GLN A 322 24.62 -0.27 23.08
N ASP A 323 24.32 -1.53 23.38
CA ASP A 323 23.72 -2.48 22.42
C ASP A 323 22.42 -1.94 21.82
N LEU A 324 21.55 -1.38 22.67
CA LEU A 324 20.29 -0.78 22.24
C LEU A 324 20.50 0.47 21.37
N ARG A 325 21.52 1.30 21.68
CA ARG A 325 21.93 2.46 20.87
C ARG A 325 22.65 2.07 19.57
N ASN A 326 23.23 0.88 19.49
CA ASN A 326 23.91 0.34 18.31
C ASN A 326 22.94 -0.24 17.27
N CYS A 327 21.77 -0.74 17.70
CA CYS A 327 20.76 -1.35 16.82
C CYS A 327 20.38 -0.44 15.64
N ARG A 328 20.48 -0.95 14.40
CA ARG A 328 20.16 -0.22 13.15
C ARG A 328 18.83 -0.62 12.53
N SER A 329 18.19 -1.69 13.03
CA SER A 329 16.89 -2.17 12.57
C SER A 329 15.94 -2.48 13.72
N ALA A 330 14.64 -2.52 13.41
CA ALA A 330 13.60 -2.87 14.37
C ALA A 330 13.68 -4.34 14.86
N ASP A 331 14.24 -5.24 14.03
CA ASP A 331 14.46 -6.65 14.35
C ASP A 331 15.66 -6.86 15.27
N GLU A 332 16.76 -6.13 15.08
CA GLU A 332 17.91 -6.13 16.01
C GLU A 332 17.49 -5.60 17.38
N LEU A 333 16.74 -4.48 17.42
CA LEU A 333 16.18 -3.96 18.67
C LEU A 333 15.23 -4.97 19.33
N ASP A 334 14.43 -5.70 18.56
CA ASP A 334 13.54 -6.73 19.12
C ASP A 334 14.32 -7.93 19.66
N HIS A 335 15.40 -8.34 18.98
CA HIS A 335 16.31 -9.40 19.42
C HIS A 335 16.97 -9.06 20.76
N VAL A 336 17.63 -7.88 20.86
CA VAL A 336 18.30 -7.41 22.08
C VAL A 336 17.30 -7.23 23.24
N TYR A 337 16.11 -6.68 22.97
CA TYR A 337 15.11 -6.43 24.01
C TYR A 337 14.28 -7.67 24.42
N SER A 338 14.17 -8.70 23.59
CA SER A 338 13.29 -9.87 23.85
C SER A 338 13.47 -10.53 25.24
N PRO A 339 14.69 -10.71 25.78
CA PRO A 339 14.90 -11.28 27.12
C PRO A 339 14.35 -10.45 28.29
N TYR A 340 13.90 -9.22 28.04
CA TYR A 340 13.44 -8.25 29.04
C TYR A 340 11.95 -7.87 28.89
N LYS A 341 11.26 -8.38 27.87
CA LYS A 341 9.82 -8.16 27.67
C LYS A 341 9.00 -8.71 28.83
N LYS A 342 8.02 -7.92 29.31
CA LYS A 342 7.16 -8.32 30.45
C LYS A 342 6.33 -9.55 30.10
N GLY A 343 6.36 -10.56 30.97
CA GLY A 343 5.75 -11.88 30.72
C GLY A 343 6.66 -12.88 29.98
N SER A 344 7.85 -12.46 29.53
CA SER A 344 8.86 -13.41 29.03
C SER A 344 9.38 -14.28 30.17
N LYS A 345 9.55 -15.59 29.92
CA LYS A 345 10.21 -16.49 30.88
C LYS A 345 11.69 -16.11 30.96
N LEU A 346 12.27 -16.12 32.17
CA LEU A 346 13.71 -15.95 32.36
C LEU A 346 14.47 -16.92 31.45
N THR A 347 15.37 -16.38 30.61
CA THR A 347 16.14 -17.18 29.65
C THR A 347 17.00 -18.20 30.40
N LYS A 348 17.37 -19.30 29.72
CA LYS A 348 18.31 -20.30 30.23
C LYS A 348 19.55 -19.63 30.86
N ALA A 349 20.20 -18.72 30.11
CA ALA A 349 21.32 -17.92 30.57
C ALA A 349 21.02 -17.04 31.80
N ARG A 350 19.90 -16.28 31.80
CA ARG A 350 19.55 -15.43 32.95
C ARG A 350 19.28 -16.24 34.23
N ARG A 351 18.81 -17.48 34.13
CA ARG A 351 18.70 -18.39 35.29
C ARG A 351 20.07 -18.87 35.77
N ALA A 352 20.96 -19.26 34.85
CA ALA A 352 22.33 -19.66 35.20
C ALA A 352 23.17 -18.50 35.80
N LYS A 353 23.06 -17.28 35.25
CA LYS A 353 23.69 -16.08 35.85
C LYS A 353 23.18 -15.80 37.26
N ALA A 354 21.87 -15.95 37.51
CA ALA A 354 21.28 -15.83 38.85
C ALA A 354 21.73 -16.91 39.86
N LEU A 355 22.32 -18.01 39.39
CA LEU A 355 22.95 -19.05 40.22
C LEU A 355 24.46 -18.79 40.46
N GLY A 356 25.04 -17.72 39.89
CA GLY A 356 26.45 -17.36 40.02
C GLY A 356 27.40 -18.01 39.01
N LEU A 357 26.87 -18.68 37.96
CA LEU A 357 27.69 -19.41 36.98
C LEU A 357 28.41 -18.52 35.95
N GLU A 358 28.29 -17.20 36.07
CA GLU A 358 28.91 -16.22 35.17
C GLU A 358 30.44 -16.15 35.31
N GLU A 359 30.94 -16.31 36.53
CA GLU A 359 32.38 -16.43 36.80
C GLU A 359 32.96 -17.71 36.17
N ALA A 360 32.26 -18.84 36.30
CA ALA A 360 32.66 -20.12 35.70
C ALA A 360 32.68 -20.07 34.16
N ALA A 361 31.68 -19.43 33.55
CA ALA A 361 31.63 -19.22 32.10
C ALA A 361 32.77 -18.29 31.61
N SER A 362 33.10 -17.25 32.38
CA SER A 362 34.21 -16.34 32.06
C SER A 362 35.58 -17.03 32.21
N ALA A 363 35.76 -17.80 33.28
CA ALA A 363 36.97 -18.57 33.54
C ALA A 363 37.21 -19.66 32.48
N LEU A 364 36.15 -20.26 31.92
CA LEU A 364 36.23 -21.24 30.82
C LEU A 364 36.82 -20.64 29.54
N MET A 365 36.59 -19.36 29.27
CA MET A 365 37.15 -18.66 28.09
C MET A 365 38.56 -18.13 28.33
N GLU A 366 38.82 -17.57 29.52
CA GLU A 366 40.08 -16.92 29.87
C GLU A 366 41.16 -17.91 30.33
N LYS A 367 40.84 -18.74 31.33
CA LYS A 367 41.79 -19.59 32.07
C LYS A 367 41.22 -21.00 32.35
N PRO A 368 40.75 -21.74 31.33
CA PRO A 368 40.14 -23.07 31.50
C PRO A 368 41.02 -24.06 32.27
N HIS A 369 42.35 -23.94 32.17
CA HIS A 369 43.30 -24.76 32.92
C HIS A 369 43.22 -24.61 34.46
N THR A 370 42.57 -23.55 34.97
CA THR A 370 42.30 -23.33 36.41
C THR A 370 40.87 -23.69 36.84
N LEU A 371 40.01 -24.13 35.92
CA LEU A 371 38.58 -24.34 36.19
C LEU A 371 38.27 -25.78 36.66
N ASP A 372 37.78 -25.91 37.89
CA ASP A 372 37.11 -27.13 38.38
C ASP A 372 35.65 -26.86 38.72
N LEU A 373 34.75 -27.25 37.81
CA LEU A 373 33.31 -27.07 37.92
C LEU A 373 32.70 -27.67 39.20
N ARG A 374 33.39 -28.62 39.86
CA ARG A 374 32.98 -29.18 41.15
C ARG A 374 32.85 -28.11 42.25
N ALA A 375 33.66 -27.05 42.21
CA ALA A 375 33.62 -25.97 43.19
C ALA A 375 32.32 -25.13 43.14
N TRP A 376 31.53 -25.24 42.07
CA TRP A 376 30.23 -24.57 41.92
C TRP A 376 29.03 -25.48 42.27
N VAL A 377 29.25 -26.77 42.57
CA VAL A 377 28.18 -27.71 42.92
C VAL A 377 27.65 -27.43 44.34
N LYS A 378 26.32 -27.32 44.46
CA LYS A 378 25.59 -27.09 45.70
C LYS A 378 24.45 -28.10 45.80
N THR A 379 24.73 -29.25 46.43
CA THR A 379 23.79 -30.35 46.64
C THR A 379 22.48 -29.85 47.25
N GLY A 380 21.36 -30.05 46.52
CA GLY A 380 20.03 -29.60 46.94
C GLY A 380 19.59 -28.25 46.38
N THR A 381 20.40 -27.59 45.54
CA THR A 381 19.99 -26.41 44.75
C THR A 381 19.69 -26.84 43.31
N GLU A 382 18.46 -26.61 42.83
CA GLU A 382 18.06 -26.92 41.44
C GLU A 382 18.92 -26.11 40.44
N GLY A 383 19.62 -26.80 39.53
CA GLY A 383 20.54 -26.18 38.58
C GLY A 383 21.99 -26.03 39.07
N LEU A 384 22.31 -26.50 40.28
CA LEU A 384 23.67 -26.63 40.81
C LEU A 384 23.90 -27.99 41.53
N SER A 385 22.97 -28.93 41.46
CA SER A 385 23.03 -30.16 42.28
C SER A 385 24.00 -31.22 41.76
N SER A 386 24.51 -31.08 40.52
CA SER A 386 25.56 -31.93 39.96
C SER A 386 26.51 -31.14 39.05
N VAL A 387 27.64 -31.74 38.66
CA VAL A 387 28.61 -31.13 37.74
C VAL A 387 28.00 -30.93 36.35
N GLU A 388 27.09 -31.82 35.95
CA GLU A 388 26.37 -31.77 34.69
C GLU A 388 25.34 -30.63 34.66
N GLU A 389 24.65 -30.35 35.78
CA GLU A 389 23.79 -29.16 35.90
C GLU A 389 24.61 -27.87 35.82
N VAL A 390 25.74 -27.79 36.53
CA VAL A 390 26.68 -26.66 36.48
C VAL A 390 27.20 -26.44 35.06
N ALA A 391 27.66 -27.50 34.39
CA ALA A 391 28.15 -27.47 33.00
C ALA A 391 27.05 -27.02 32.03
N THR A 392 25.81 -27.52 32.20
CA THR A 392 24.63 -27.12 31.42
C THR A 392 24.28 -25.63 31.65
N GLY A 393 24.44 -25.12 32.87
CA GLY A 393 24.27 -23.70 33.17
C GLY A 393 25.32 -22.83 32.49
N VAL A 394 26.58 -23.23 32.52
CA VAL A 394 27.69 -22.56 31.82
C VAL A 394 27.49 -22.59 30.30
N GLU A 395 27.12 -23.75 29.73
CA GLU A 395 26.76 -23.92 28.32
C GLU A 395 25.70 -22.89 27.89
N HIS A 396 24.64 -22.73 28.70
CA HIS A 396 23.56 -21.80 28.40
C HIS A 396 23.97 -20.33 28.47
N ILE A 397 24.95 -19.96 29.32
CA ILE A 397 25.52 -18.61 29.36
C ILE A 397 26.36 -18.36 28.10
N LEU A 398 27.30 -19.25 27.79
CA LEU A 398 28.12 -19.13 26.58
C LEU A 398 27.23 -19.08 25.32
N ALA A 399 26.19 -19.92 25.23
CA ALA A 399 25.29 -19.93 24.08
C ALA A 399 24.52 -18.59 23.88
N ASP A 400 24.21 -17.86 24.97
CA ASP A 400 23.56 -16.55 24.94
C ASP A 400 24.55 -15.41 24.63
N MET A 401 25.85 -15.58 24.94
CA MET A 401 26.93 -14.69 24.52
C MET A 401 27.24 -14.86 23.02
N ILE A 402 27.45 -16.10 22.57
CA ILE A 402 27.71 -16.46 21.16
C ILE A 402 26.60 -15.92 20.24
N ALA A 403 25.34 -16.04 20.65
CA ALA A 403 24.20 -15.62 19.83
C ALA A 403 23.99 -14.10 19.73
N LYS A 404 24.70 -13.28 20.52
CA LYS A 404 24.58 -11.82 20.54
C LYS A 404 25.81 -11.09 19.99
N ASP A 405 26.94 -11.76 19.94
CA ASP A 405 28.21 -11.19 19.51
C ASP A 405 28.16 -10.63 18.08
N PRO A 406 28.49 -9.34 17.86
CA PRO A 406 28.39 -8.70 16.54
C PRO A 406 29.23 -9.38 15.45
N GLU A 407 30.43 -9.88 15.78
CA GLU A 407 31.28 -10.59 14.84
C GLU A 407 30.66 -11.94 14.43
N THR A 408 30.19 -12.72 15.41
CA THR A 408 29.49 -13.99 15.19
C THR A 408 28.21 -13.82 14.38
N LEU A 409 27.40 -12.81 14.69
CA LEU A 409 26.17 -12.48 13.94
C LEU A 409 26.46 -11.94 12.54
N THR A 410 27.58 -11.27 12.31
CA THR A 410 28.01 -10.84 10.96
C THR A 410 28.47 -12.04 10.15
N TYR A 411 29.36 -12.88 10.71
CA TYR A 411 29.90 -14.05 10.02
C TYR A 411 28.81 -15.05 9.58
N VAL A 412 27.83 -15.32 10.44
CA VAL A 412 26.73 -16.24 10.08
C VAL A 412 25.79 -15.65 9.01
N LYS A 413 25.59 -14.32 8.97
CA LYS A 413 24.87 -13.66 7.87
C LYS A 413 25.62 -13.87 6.54
N THR A 414 26.93 -13.61 6.51
CA THR A 414 27.77 -13.82 5.31
C THR A 414 27.81 -15.28 4.85
N LEU A 415 27.85 -16.26 5.77
CA LEU A 415 27.71 -17.67 5.41
C LEU A 415 26.36 -17.98 4.75
N CYS A 416 25.27 -17.37 5.22
CA CYS A 416 23.94 -17.56 4.63
C CYS A 416 23.80 -16.84 3.27
N GLU A 417 24.41 -15.68 3.10
CA GLU A 417 24.41 -14.92 1.83
C GLU A 417 25.17 -15.67 0.73
N ASN A 418 26.26 -16.36 1.09
CA ASN A 418 27.03 -17.25 0.22
C ASN A 418 26.42 -18.66 0.05
N SER A 419 25.22 -18.91 0.59
CA SER A 419 24.56 -20.22 0.58
C SER A 419 23.18 -20.19 -0.09
N SER A 420 22.75 -21.34 -0.63
CA SER A 420 21.43 -21.53 -1.24
C SER A 420 20.31 -21.65 -0.20
N VAL A 421 20.06 -20.60 0.58
CA VAL A 421 18.93 -20.55 1.49
C VAL A 421 17.62 -20.58 0.70
N THR A 422 16.72 -21.49 1.07
CA THR A 422 15.45 -21.71 0.38
C THR A 422 14.25 -21.40 1.26
N ILE A 423 13.14 -21.06 0.63
CA ILE A 423 11.82 -20.99 1.24
C ILE A 423 10.94 -22.07 0.61
N GLN A 424 10.21 -22.79 1.45
CA GLN A 424 9.35 -23.91 1.06
C GLN A 424 7.94 -23.72 1.60
N SER A 425 6.92 -23.97 0.77
CA SER A 425 5.53 -24.05 1.22
C SER A 425 4.94 -25.43 0.93
N SER A 426 4.17 -25.93 1.91
CA SER A 426 3.55 -27.26 1.91
C SER A 426 2.09 -27.17 2.33
N VAL A 427 1.23 -28.10 1.91
CA VAL A 427 -0.18 -28.14 2.35
C VAL A 427 -0.26 -28.34 3.87
N SER A 428 -1.09 -27.54 4.55
CA SER A 428 -1.22 -27.62 6.00
C SER A 428 -1.95 -28.90 6.46
N LYS A 429 -1.62 -29.36 7.67
CA LYS A 429 -2.30 -30.51 8.31
C LYS A 429 -3.79 -30.27 8.62
N SER A 430 -4.26 -29.01 8.54
CA SER A 430 -5.68 -28.67 8.60
C SER A 430 -6.35 -28.76 7.22
N ALA A 431 -5.72 -28.22 6.17
CA ALA A 431 -6.28 -28.25 4.81
C ALA A 431 -6.33 -29.67 4.22
N LEU A 432 -5.36 -30.53 4.57
CA LEU A 432 -5.42 -31.96 4.23
C LEU A 432 -6.68 -32.63 4.80
N LYS A 433 -6.99 -32.39 6.09
CA LYS A 433 -8.17 -32.96 6.74
C LYS A 433 -9.49 -32.42 6.19
N GLU A 434 -9.53 -31.14 5.84
CA GLU A 434 -10.70 -30.54 5.18
C GLU A 434 -10.93 -31.20 3.80
N LYS A 435 -9.87 -31.41 2.99
CA LYS A 435 -9.96 -32.13 1.72
C LYS A 435 -10.30 -33.62 1.85
N GLU A 436 -9.86 -34.29 2.91
CA GLU A 436 -10.24 -35.68 3.21
C GLU A 436 -11.74 -35.79 3.59
N GLN A 437 -12.24 -34.84 4.39
CA GLN A 437 -13.65 -34.79 4.78
C GLN A 437 -14.57 -34.51 3.58
N ASP A 438 -14.23 -33.55 2.70
CA ASP A 438 -15.00 -33.31 1.48
C ASP A 438 -15.09 -34.55 0.58
N LYS A 439 -13.98 -35.28 0.39
CA LYS A 439 -13.97 -36.54 -0.38
C LYS A 439 -14.90 -37.61 0.21
N SER A 440 -15.05 -37.67 1.53
CA SER A 440 -16.02 -38.58 2.17
C SER A 440 -17.48 -38.12 2.05
N VAL A 441 -17.73 -36.81 1.95
CA VAL A 441 -19.09 -36.23 1.84
C VAL A 441 -19.59 -36.21 0.38
N GLN A 442 -18.69 -36.14 -0.60
CA GLN A 442 -19.04 -36.19 -2.03
C GLN A 442 -19.76 -37.49 -2.46
N GLY A 443 -19.67 -38.57 -1.67
CA GLY A 443 -20.43 -39.81 -1.91
C GLY A 443 -21.95 -39.68 -1.72
N GLN A 444 -22.46 -38.65 -1.04
CA GLN A 444 -23.91 -38.48 -0.79
C GLN A 444 -24.37 -37.01 -0.70
N LYS A 445 -24.52 -36.32 -1.84
CA LYS A 445 -25.36 -35.09 -1.91
C LYS A 445 -26.22 -35.04 -3.18
N LYS A 446 -27.48 -34.61 -2.99
CA LYS A 446 -28.40 -34.23 -4.09
C LYS A 446 -27.99 -32.86 -4.66
N PRO A 447 -28.23 -32.57 -5.96
CA PRO A 447 -28.07 -31.23 -6.50
C PRO A 447 -29.09 -30.26 -5.86
N GLY A 448 -28.64 -29.06 -5.46
CA GLY A 448 -29.52 -27.97 -5.03
C GLY A 448 -29.16 -27.24 -3.72
N ALA A 449 -28.17 -27.70 -2.94
CA ALA A 449 -27.80 -27.09 -1.65
C ALA A 449 -26.43 -26.39 -1.70
N GLN A 450 -26.47 -25.05 -1.74
CA GLN A 450 -25.39 -24.06 -1.51
C GLN A 450 -23.94 -24.57 -1.48
N GLN A 451 -23.20 -24.29 -2.56
CA GLN A 451 -21.73 -24.24 -2.55
C GLN A 451 -21.28 -23.00 -1.77
N ASN A 452 -21.18 -23.10 -0.44
CA ASN A 452 -20.67 -22.00 0.37
C ASN A 452 -19.75 -22.53 1.49
N LYS A 453 -18.58 -21.89 1.67
CA LYS A 453 -17.48 -22.25 2.60
C LYS A 453 -16.59 -23.44 2.25
N ASN A 454 -16.60 -23.94 1.01
CA ASN A 454 -15.35 -24.49 0.46
C ASN A 454 -14.38 -23.33 0.26
N LYS A 455 -13.35 -23.24 1.11
CA LYS A 455 -12.25 -22.28 0.91
C LYS A 455 -11.60 -22.57 -0.44
N ASP A 456 -11.09 -21.53 -1.09
CA ASP A 456 -10.33 -21.59 -2.35
C ASP A 456 -8.96 -22.30 -2.20
N ILE A 457 -8.92 -23.51 -1.66
CA ILE A 457 -7.67 -24.27 -1.44
C ILE A 457 -6.97 -24.46 -2.80
N ASP A 458 -7.71 -24.73 -3.86
CA ASP A 458 -7.18 -24.97 -5.20
C ASP A 458 -6.65 -23.70 -5.92
N LYS A 459 -6.99 -22.48 -5.45
CA LYS A 459 -6.29 -21.26 -5.90
C LYS A 459 -4.83 -21.21 -5.41
N PHE A 460 -4.45 -22.06 -4.45
CA PHE A 460 -3.07 -22.19 -3.95
C PHE A 460 -2.35 -23.44 -4.47
N HIS A 461 -2.87 -24.14 -5.50
CA HIS A 461 -2.28 -25.41 -5.96
C HIS A 461 -0.80 -25.29 -6.39
N LEU A 462 -0.43 -24.18 -7.02
CA LEU A 462 0.96 -23.84 -7.40
C LEU A 462 1.93 -23.75 -6.20
N TYR A 463 1.40 -23.69 -4.97
CA TYR A 463 2.15 -23.50 -3.73
C TYR A 463 2.01 -24.70 -2.75
N PHE A 464 1.36 -25.79 -3.16
CA PHE A 464 1.18 -27.01 -2.36
C PHE A 464 2.47 -27.79 -2.11
N ASP A 465 3.41 -27.74 -3.06
CA ASP A 465 4.79 -28.22 -2.94
C ASP A 465 5.69 -27.29 -3.75
N PHE A 466 5.97 -26.11 -3.18
CA PHE A 466 6.77 -25.07 -3.82
C PHE A 466 8.06 -24.85 -3.03
N THR A 467 9.19 -24.90 -3.71
CA THR A 467 10.52 -24.58 -3.17
C THR A 467 11.18 -23.55 -4.07
N SER A 468 11.67 -22.45 -3.48
CA SER A 468 12.43 -21.42 -4.22
C SER A 468 13.61 -20.89 -3.40
N ASN A 469 14.63 -20.37 -4.07
CA ASN A 469 15.74 -19.68 -3.44
C ASN A 469 15.29 -18.27 -3.00
N ILE A 470 15.66 -17.86 -1.79
CA ILE A 470 15.27 -16.56 -1.21
C ILE A 470 15.75 -15.36 -2.04
N GLN A 471 16.80 -15.51 -2.84
CA GLN A 471 17.31 -14.48 -3.77
C GLN A 471 16.54 -14.44 -5.11
N ARG A 472 15.65 -15.41 -5.39
CA ARG A 472 14.96 -15.57 -6.70
C ARG A 472 13.43 -15.62 -6.60
N ILE A 473 12.86 -15.83 -5.40
CA ILE A 473 11.41 -15.77 -5.17
C ILE A 473 10.86 -14.38 -5.52
N GLN A 474 9.72 -14.34 -6.21
CA GLN A 474 9.10 -13.10 -6.66
C GLN A 474 8.23 -12.44 -5.56
N PRO A 475 8.03 -11.10 -5.61
CA PRO A 475 7.12 -10.38 -4.72
C PRO A 475 5.72 -11.01 -4.62
N HIS A 476 5.07 -11.27 -5.76
CA HIS A 476 3.72 -11.86 -5.79
C HIS A 476 3.68 -13.29 -5.21
N GLN A 477 4.74 -14.09 -5.41
CA GLN A 477 4.86 -15.43 -4.82
C GLN A 477 4.94 -15.34 -3.29
N THR A 478 5.69 -14.37 -2.77
CA THR A 478 5.80 -14.13 -1.33
C THR A 478 4.45 -13.74 -0.72
N LEU A 479 3.68 -12.83 -1.36
CA LEU A 479 2.35 -12.46 -0.89
C LEU A 479 1.35 -13.63 -0.99
N ALA A 480 1.36 -14.39 -2.10
CA ALA A 480 0.49 -15.55 -2.26
C ALA A 480 0.76 -16.64 -1.20
N ILE A 481 2.03 -16.91 -0.89
CA ILE A 481 2.45 -17.86 0.15
C ILE A 481 2.07 -17.34 1.54
N ASN A 482 2.27 -16.05 1.83
CA ASN A 482 1.84 -15.41 3.08
C ASN A 482 0.32 -15.50 3.28
N ARG A 483 -0.47 -15.27 2.23
CA ARG A 483 -1.94 -15.40 2.22
C ARG A 483 -2.38 -16.85 2.43
N GLY A 484 -1.71 -17.80 1.78
CA GLY A 484 -1.96 -19.23 1.99
C GLY A 484 -1.67 -19.67 3.43
N GLU A 485 -0.63 -19.12 4.06
CA GLU A 485 -0.30 -19.37 5.47
C GLU A 485 -1.31 -18.72 6.44
N SER A 486 -1.71 -17.47 6.21
CA SER A 486 -2.69 -16.77 7.08
C SER A 486 -4.09 -17.42 7.05
N LEU A 487 -4.52 -17.91 5.88
CA LEU A 487 -5.74 -18.71 5.68
C LEU A 487 -5.61 -20.15 6.23
N LYS A 488 -4.43 -20.54 6.75
CA LYS A 488 -4.10 -21.88 7.25
C LYS A 488 -4.21 -22.98 6.19
N ILE A 489 -4.05 -22.62 4.91
CA ILE A 489 -4.05 -23.53 3.76
C ILE A 489 -2.65 -24.12 3.57
N LEU A 490 -1.62 -23.29 3.71
CA LEU A 490 -0.21 -23.65 3.59
C LEU A 490 0.50 -23.70 4.95
N THR A 491 1.72 -24.20 4.95
CA THR A 491 2.69 -24.14 6.05
C THR A 491 4.06 -23.86 5.47
N VAL A 492 4.69 -22.76 5.89
CA VAL A 492 5.89 -22.21 5.25
C VAL A 492 7.11 -22.41 6.14
N LYS A 493 8.26 -22.70 5.53
CA LYS A 493 9.55 -22.85 6.20
C LYS A 493 10.66 -22.15 5.42
N VAL A 494 11.61 -21.58 6.15
CA VAL A 494 12.94 -21.25 5.60
C VAL A 494 13.86 -22.41 5.93
N ASN A 495 14.62 -22.87 4.94
CA ASN A 495 15.60 -23.93 5.07
C ASN A 495 17.01 -23.36 4.81
N ILE A 496 17.85 -23.41 5.85
CA ILE A 496 19.26 -22.99 5.80
C ILE A 496 20.11 -24.27 5.72
N PRO A 497 20.97 -24.46 4.70
CA PRO A 497 21.72 -25.70 4.53
C PRO A 497 22.62 -26.05 5.72
N ASP A 498 22.70 -27.33 6.10
CA ASP A 498 23.52 -27.81 7.23
C ASP A 498 25.01 -27.43 7.13
N ARG A 499 25.53 -27.22 5.92
CA ARG A 499 26.89 -26.68 5.72
C ARG A 499 27.09 -25.34 6.44
N VAL A 500 26.08 -24.47 6.49
CA VAL A 500 26.13 -23.20 7.24
C VAL A 500 26.36 -23.48 8.72
N LYS A 501 25.67 -24.47 9.30
CA LYS A 501 25.90 -24.91 10.69
C LYS A 501 27.32 -25.44 10.87
N SER A 502 27.78 -26.33 10.01
CA SER A 502 29.13 -26.93 10.11
C SER A 502 30.25 -25.90 10.01
N ASP A 503 30.17 -24.98 9.05
CA ASP A 503 31.18 -23.95 8.81
C ASP A 503 31.11 -22.85 9.89
N PHE A 504 29.91 -22.49 10.37
CA PHE A 504 29.71 -21.65 11.57
C PHE A 504 30.35 -22.26 12.81
N THR A 505 29.98 -23.50 13.16
CA THR A 505 30.47 -24.17 14.38
C THR A 505 31.99 -24.31 14.36
N ARG A 506 32.58 -24.66 13.21
CA ARG A 506 34.04 -24.73 13.04
C ARG A 506 34.70 -23.37 13.23
N TRP A 507 34.13 -22.30 12.67
CA TRP A 507 34.69 -20.95 12.80
C TRP A 507 34.61 -20.42 14.24
N CYS A 508 33.50 -20.65 14.94
CA CYS A 508 33.37 -20.26 16.35
C CYS A 508 34.44 -20.93 17.21
N ILE A 509 34.54 -22.28 17.15
CA ILE A 509 35.46 -23.04 18.01
C ILE A 509 36.94 -22.72 17.70
N ASN A 510 37.29 -22.52 16.43
CA ASN A 510 38.70 -22.34 16.04
C ASN A 510 39.17 -20.88 16.10
N ASN A 511 38.26 -19.91 16.00
CA ASN A 511 38.59 -18.48 15.94
C ASN A 511 37.92 -17.69 17.09
N ARG A 512 36.68 -17.22 16.91
CA ARG A 512 36.05 -16.20 17.77
C ARG A 512 35.79 -16.66 19.21
N TRP A 513 35.46 -17.93 19.39
CA TRP A 513 35.11 -18.56 20.67
C TRP A 513 36.12 -19.65 21.07
N ARG A 514 37.37 -19.49 20.63
CA ARG A 514 38.50 -20.28 21.10
C ARG A 514 38.96 -19.76 22.48
N PRO A 515 39.14 -20.61 23.50
CA PRO A 515 39.73 -20.19 24.78
C PRO A 515 41.16 -19.65 24.62
N ARG A 516 41.52 -18.68 25.46
CA ARG A 516 42.84 -18.01 25.43
C ARG A 516 44.00 -18.92 25.85
N THR A 517 43.73 -19.98 26.60
CA THR A 517 44.70 -20.99 27.03
C THR A 517 44.15 -22.39 26.82
N PHE A 518 44.99 -23.42 26.94
CA PHE A 518 44.58 -24.82 26.69
C PHE A 518 43.42 -25.24 27.62
N ALA A 519 42.33 -25.71 27.00
CA ALA A 519 41.21 -26.34 27.69
C ALA A 519 41.33 -27.85 27.63
N ARG A 520 41.07 -28.52 28.75
CA ARG A 520 40.88 -29.98 28.81
C ARG A 520 39.65 -30.38 27.99
N GLU A 521 39.59 -31.64 27.53
CA GLU A 521 38.52 -32.08 26.61
C GLU A 521 37.11 -32.08 27.26
N ASP A 522 36.99 -32.30 28.57
CA ASP A 522 35.73 -32.13 29.33
C ASP A 522 35.19 -30.71 29.21
N LEU A 523 36.06 -29.71 29.34
CA LEU A 523 35.72 -28.30 29.20
C LEU A 523 35.51 -27.90 27.73
N ASN A 524 36.24 -28.51 26.80
CA ASN A 524 36.09 -28.32 25.36
C ASN A 524 34.73 -28.79 24.85
N ILE A 525 34.18 -29.89 25.39
CA ILE A 525 32.83 -30.39 25.08
C ILE A 525 31.75 -29.36 25.44
N ILE A 526 31.88 -28.66 26.57
CA ILE A 526 30.92 -27.62 26.98
C ILE A 526 30.88 -26.47 25.95
N ILE A 527 32.04 -26.08 25.41
CA ILE A 527 32.14 -25.04 24.37
C ILE A 527 31.53 -25.52 23.05
N LYS A 528 31.83 -26.77 22.64
CA LYS A 528 31.23 -27.40 21.45
C LYS A 528 29.69 -27.42 21.54
N ASN A 529 29.16 -27.81 22.70
CA ASN A 529 27.71 -27.82 22.95
C ASN A 529 27.11 -26.41 22.97
N ALA A 530 27.78 -25.42 23.57
CA ALA A 530 27.30 -24.04 23.61
C ALA A 530 27.20 -23.41 22.21
N VAL A 531 28.12 -23.77 21.31
CA VAL A 531 28.08 -23.37 19.89
C VAL A 531 26.95 -24.10 19.13
N GLU A 532 26.69 -25.38 19.44
CA GLU A 532 25.54 -26.14 18.89
C GLU A 532 24.18 -25.58 19.36
N ASP A 533 24.01 -25.28 20.65
CA ASP A 533 22.77 -24.75 21.24
C ASP A 533 22.53 -23.29 20.81
N SER A 534 23.58 -22.45 20.74
CA SER A 534 23.42 -21.07 20.22
C SER A 534 22.92 -21.05 18.78
N TYR A 535 23.48 -21.89 17.90
CA TYR A 535 23.03 -22.01 16.51
C TYR A 535 21.57 -22.49 16.45
N LYS A 536 21.27 -23.67 17.03
CA LYS A 536 19.94 -24.31 16.92
C LYS A 536 18.82 -23.51 17.60
N ARG A 537 19.08 -22.96 18.78
CA ARG A 537 18.04 -22.40 19.68
C ARG A 537 17.85 -20.89 19.55
N LEU A 538 18.89 -20.16 19.12
CA LEU A 538 18.86 -18.69 19.10
C LEU A 538 19.08 -18.13 17.70
N ILE A 539 20.15 -18.51 17.02
CA ILE A 539 20.54 -17.92 15.72
C ILE A 539 19.62 -18.41 14.59
N LEU A 540 19.38 -19.72 14.44
CA LEU A 540 18.53 -20.27 13.38
C LEU A 540 17.08 -19.71 13.41
N PRO A 541 16.39 -19.61 14.57
CA PRO A 541 15.09 -18.94 14.65
C PRO A 541 15.14 -17.44 14.33
N PHE A 542 16.21 -16.74 14.72
CA PHE A 542 16.42 -15.32 14.40
C PHE A 542 16.59 -15.10 12.89
N LEU A 543 17.48 -15.86 12.24
CA LEU A 543 17.68 -15.82 10.79
C LEU A 543 16.39 -16.19 10.04
N THR A 544 15.69 -17.23 10.48
CA THR A 544 14.40 -17.66 9.90
C THR A 544 13.37 -16.52 9.92
N ARG A 545 13.22 -15.83 11.06
CA ARG A 545 12.34 -14.65 11.16
C ARG A 545 12.83 -13.52 10.27
N SER A 546 14.12 -13.17 10.33
CA SER A 546 14.69 -12.05 9.56
C SER A 546 14.51 -12.25 8.05
N TYR A 547 14.65 -13.48 7.54
CA TYR A 547 14.34 -13.81 6.15
C TYR A 547 12.85 -13.69 5.80
N ARG A 548 11.93 -14.20 6.63
CA ARG A 548 10.48 -14.04 6.40
C ARG A 548 10.04 -12.57 6.45
N ASN A 549 10.62 -11.79 7.37
CA ASN A 549 10.41 -10.34 7.47
C ASN A 549 10.93 -9.62 6.22
N LYS A 550 12.21 -9.79 5.87
CA LYS A 550 12.86 -9.14 4.72
C LYS A 550 12.14 -9.45 3.39
N LEU A 551 11.75 -10.70 3.18
CA LEU A 551 10.94 -11.09 2.01
C LEU A 551 9.57 -10.39 2.00
N THR A 552 8.88 -10.36 3.14
CA THR A 552 7.55 -9.75 3.23
C THR A 552 7.62 -8.24 2.99
N SER A 553 8.50 -7.52 3.66
CA SER A 553 8.64 -6.06 3.49
C SER A 553 9.10 -5.68 2.07
N ALA A 554 9.96 -6.48 1.42
CA ALA A 554 10.31 -6.27 0.02
C ALA A 554 9.10 -6.49 -0.91
N ALA A 555 8.32 -7.54 -0.67
CA ALA A 555 7.14 -7.86 -1.46
C ALA A 555 6.00 -6.83 -1.28
N GLU A 556 5.80 -6.34 -0.06
CA GLU A 556 4.88 -5.24 0.25
C GLU A 556 5.32 -3.94 -0.46
N LYS A 557 6.60 -3.56 -0.36
CA LYS A 557 7.13 -2.35 -1.00
C LYS A 557 6.92 -2.38 -2.52
N GLU A 558 7.32 -3.46 -3.20
CA GLU A 558 7.19 -3.56 -4.65
C GLU A 558 5.72 -3.53 -5.09
N SER A 559 4.84 -4.23 -4.36
CA SER A 559 3.40 -4.24 -4.65
C SER A 559 2.79 -2.85 -4.45
N ILE A 560 3.15 -2.14 -3.37
CA ILE A 560 2.73 -0.76 -3.13
C ILE A 560 3.25 0.18 -4.23
N ALA A 561 4.49 0.03 -4.70
CA ALA A 561 5.04 0.81 -5.82
C ALA A 561 4.27 0.57 -7.13
N MET A 562 3.87 -0.68 -7.41
CA MET A 562 2.99 -1.00 -8.54
C MET A 562 1.61 -0.36 -8.38
N PHE A 563 0.98 -0.46 -7.20
CA PHE A 563 -0.32 0.19 -6.94
C PHE A 563 -0.25 1.72 -7.07
N VAL A 564 0.86 2.33 -6.63
CA VAL A 564 1.20 3.75 -6.81
C VAL A 564 1.24 4.13 -8.29
N ARG A 565 1.97 3.36 -9.12
CA ARG A 565 2.06 3.57 -10.58
C ARG A 565 0.69 3.44 -11.26
N ASN A 566 -0.07 2.40 -10.91
CA ASN A 566 -1.40 2.13 -11.46
C ASN A 566 -2.41 3.24 -11.10
N LEU A 567 -2.35 3.77 -9.87
CA LEU A 567 -3.18 4.90 -9.46
C LEU A 567 -2.76 6.19 -10.17
N ARG A 568 -1.46 6.51 -10.23
CA ARG A 568 -0.92 7.69 -10.93
C ARG A 568 -1.40 7.72 -12.38
N GLN A 569 -1.29 6.61 -13.10
CA GLN A 569 -1.75 6.49 -14.49
C GLN A 569 -3.24 6.82 -14.64
N ARG A 570 -4.11 6.31 -13.75
CA ARG A 570 -5.56 6.57 -13.81
C ARG A 570 -5.94 8.01 -13.45
N LEU A 571 -5.24 8.63 -12.51
CA LEU A 571 -5.46 10.03 -12.11
C LEU A 571 -4.98 11.03 -13.19
N LEU A 572 -3.94 10.67 -13.95
CA LEU A 572 -3.36 11.51 -15.00
C LEU A 572 -3.95 11.27 -16.41
N LEU A 573 -4.99 10.43 -16.55
CA LEU A 573 -5.73 10.30 -17.81
C LEU A 573 -6.27 11.67 -18.30
N CYS A 574 -6.22 11.88 -19.62
CA CYS A 574 -6.62 13.13 -20.26
C CYS A 574 -8.14 13.39 -20.11
N PRO A 575 -8.56 14.58 -19.63
CA PRO A 575 -9.97 14.93 -19.41
C PRO A 575 -10.70 15.31 -20.71
N ILE A 576 -11.89 14.74 -20.95
CA ILE A 576 -12.75 15.10 -22.10
C ILE A 576 -13.73 16.22 -21.69
N ARG A 577 -13.26 17.46 -21.78
CA ARG A 577 -14.03 18.67 -21.43
C ARG A 577 -14.92 19.16 -22.59
N GLY A 578 -15.91 20.00 -22.27
CA GLY A 578 -16.63 20.80 -23.28
C GLY A 578 -17.75 20.12 -24.06
N CYS A 579 -18.11 18.85 -23.76
CA CYS A 579 -19.15 18.12 -24.48
C CYS A 579 -20.20 17.48 -23.55
N VAL A 580 -21.39 17.19 -24.09
CA VAL A 580 -22.47 16.47 -23.40
C VAL A 580 -22.20 14.96 -23.47
N ILE A 581 -22.10 14.32 -22.32
CA ILE A 581 -21.75 12.90 -22.16
C ILE A 581 -22.90 12.11 -21.53
N MET A 582 -23.18 10.92 -22.04
CA MET A 582 -24.06 9.93 -21.41
C MET A 582 -23.21 8.88 -20.71
N GLY A 583 -23.16 8.92 -19.37
CA GLY A 583 -22.64 7.82 -18.56
C GLY A 583 -23.64 6.67 -18.53
N VAL A 584 -23.13 5.44 -18.67
CA VAL A 584 -23.89 4.19 -18.71
C VAL A 584 -23.28 3.21 -17.71
N ASP A 585 -24.04 2.85 -16.68
CA ASP A 585 -23.73 1.80 -15.71
C ASP A 585 -24.43 0.51 -16.15
N PRO A 586 -23.71 -0.50 -16.70
CA PRO A 586 -24.34 -1.68 -17.30
C PRO A 586 -25.16 -2.55 -16.32
N GLY A 587 -25.95 -3.47 -16.87
CA GLY A 587 -26.57 -4.51 -16.05
C GLY A 587 -27.72 -5.27 -16.71
N PHE A 588 -27.76 -6.57 -16.45
CA PHE A 588 -28.81 -7.48 -16.92
C PHE A 588 -30.16 -7.23 -16.22
N ARG A 589 -30.35 -7.79 -15.02
CA ARG A 589 -31.68 -7.86 -14.34
C ARG A 589 -32.22 -6.51 -13.89
N HIS A 590 -31.34 -5.59 -13.51
CA HIS A 590 -31.69 -4.25 -13.00
C HIS A 590 -31.53 -3.15 -14.06
N GLY A 591 -31.39 -3.55 -15.33
CA GLY A 591 -31.14 -2.63 -16.45
C GLY A 591 -29.78 -1.95 -16.40
N CYS A 592 -29.49 -1.23 -17.49
CA CYS A 592 -28.40 -0.28 -17.58
C CYS A 592 -28.90 1.09 -17.11
N LYS A 593 -28.17 1.76 -16.20
CA LYS A 593 -28.56 3.08 -15.68
C LYS A 593 -27.84 4.16 -16.46
N LEU A 594 -28.55 5.25 -16.74
CA LEU A 594 -28.10 6.34 -17.61
C LEU A 594 -28.00 7.64 -16.83
N ALA A 595 -26.96 8.43 -17.13
CA ALA A 595 -26.81 9.80 -16.67
C ALA A 595 -26.30 10.70 -17.80
N VAL A 596 -27.12 11.65 -18.26
CA VAL A 596 -26.72 12.68 -19.24
C VAL A 596 -26.14 13.87 -18.49
N LEU A 597 -24.90 14.23 -18.80
CA LEU A 597 -24.10 15.25 -18.14
C LEU A 597 -23.81 16.42 -19.07
N SER A 598 -23.91 17.65 -18.55
CA SER A 598 -23.54 18.86 -19.27
C SER A 598 -22.03 18.96 -19.53
N PRO A 599 -21.57 19.89 -20.39
CA PRO A 599 -20.15 20.24 -20.52
C PRO A 599 -19.48 20.71 -19.22
N THR A 600 -20.27 20.99 -18.18
CA THR A 600 -19.87 21.44 -16.84
C THR A 600 -20.18 20.41 -15.74
N SER A 601 -20.37 19.13 -16.10
CA SER A 601 -20.64 18.01 -15.18
C SER A 601 -21.90 18.13 -14.30
N GLN A 602 -22.83 19.00 -14.69
CA GLN A 602 -24.18 19.07 -14.14
C GLN A 602 -25.05 17.95 -14.70
N ILE A 603 -25.95 17.41 -13.89
CA ILE A 603 -26.84 16.32 -14.28
C ILE A 603 -28.02 16.93 -15.04
N ILE A 604 -28.17 16.57 -16.32
CA ILE A 604 -29.27 17.03 -17.19
C ILE A 604 -30.46 16.07 -17.12
N HIS A 605 -30.18 14.76 -17.09
CA HIS A 605 -31.20 13.71 -17.07
C HIS A 605 -30.63 12.39 -16.55
N THR A 606 -31.47 11.56 -15.94
CA THR A 606 -31.12 10.21 -15.46
C THR A 606 -32.28 9.25 -15.71
N ASP A 607 -31.99 8.02 -16.13
CA ASP A 607 -33.00 7.04 -16.55
C ASP A 607 -32.45 5.60 -16.42
N VAL A 608 -33.30 4.58 -16.65
CA VAL A 608 -32.91 3.16 -16.73
C VAL A 608 -33.44 2.55 -18.03
N VAL A 609 -32.62 1.72 -18.69
CA VAL A 609 -32.96 1.05 -19.96
C VAL A 609 -32.63 -0.44 -19.91
N TYR A 610 -33.42 -1.26 -20.59
CA TYR A 610 -33.35 -2.73 -20.50
C TYR A 610 -32.86 -3.39 -21.79
N LEU A 611 -31.58 -3.16 -22.10
CA LEU A 611 -30.95 -3.49 -23.39
C LEU A 611 -30.85 -5.00 -23.71
N HIS A 612 -31.03 -5.87 -22.72
CA HIS A 612 -30.89 -7.32 -22.86
C HIS A 612 -32.23 -8.07 -22.95
N ASN A 613 -33.35 -7.33 -22.99
CA ASN A 613 -34.71 -7.89 -23.06
C ASN A 613 -35.29 -7.80 -24.49
N SER A 614 -36.39 -8.51 -24.75
CA SER A 614 -37.09 -8.51 -26.05
C SER A 614 -37.62 -7.15 -26.53
N GLY A 615 -37.59 -6.11 -25.67
CA GLY A 615 -37.98 -4.74 -25.98
C GLY A 615 -36.91 -3.87 -26.66
N GLN A 616 -35.74 -4.41 -27.01
CA GLN A 616 -34.56 -3.69 -27.52
C GLN A 616 -34.82 -2.49 -28.45
N GLN A 617 -35.70 -2.61 -29.45
CA GLN A 617 -35.99 -1.49 -30.37
C GLN A 617 -36.64 -0.28 -29.68
N ARG A 618 -37.53 -0.51 -28.71
CA ARG A 618 -38.14 0.56 -27.91
C ARG A 618 -37.11 1.29 -27.05
N GLU A 619 -36.14 0.55 -26.51
CA GLU A 619 -35.04 1.12 -25.73
C GLU A 619 -34.05 1.88 -26.64
N ALA A 620 -33.85 1.43 -27.89
CA ALA A 620 -33.08 2.16 -28.90
C ALA A 620 -33.76 3.49 -29.28
N ASP A 621 -35.06 3.50 -29.56
CA ASP A 621 -35.83 4.72 -29.83
C ASP A 621 -35.78 5.70 -28.64
N LYS A 622 -35.91 5.17 -27.42
CA LYS A 622 -35.78 5.94 -26.16
C LYS A 622 -34.40 6.59 -26.03
N LEU A 623 -33.32 5.82 -26.24
CA LEU A 623 -31.95 6.32 -26.27
C LEU A 623 -31.77 7.40 -27.35
N ARG A 624 -32.25 7.15 -28.57
CA ARG A 624 -32.17 8.09 -29.70
C ARG A 624 -32.86 9.41 -29.38
N HIS A 625 -34.05 9.37 -28.79
CA HIS A 625 -34.76 10.57 -28.34
C HIS A 625 -33.94 11.35 -27.30
N LEU A 626 -33.41 10.68 -26.27
CA LEU A 626 -32.59 11.31 -25.24
C LEU A 626 -31.32 11.94 -25.80
N MET A 627 -30.60 11.24 -26.69
CA MET A 627 -29.34 11.73 -27.26
C MET A 627 -29.58 12.95 -28.16
N ILE A 628 -30.60 12.92 -29.03
CA ILE A 628 -30.97 14.07 -29.88
C ILE A 628 -31.46 15.26 -29.03
N LYS A 629 -32.33 15.03 -28.05
CA LYS A 629 -32.90 16.07 -27.17
C LYS A 629 -31.83 16.88 -26.41
N TYR A 630 -30.73 16.23 -26.06
CA TYR A 630 -29.65 16.83 -25.27
C TYR A 630 -28.34 17.04 -26.06
N SER A 631 -28.35 16.84 -27.38
CA SER A 631 -27.16 16.94 -28.26
C SER A 631 -25.96 16.12 -27.78
N CYS A 632 -26.20 14.92 -27.26
CA CYS A 632 -25.17 14.06 -26.69
C CYS A 632 -24.41 13.27 -27.78
N THR A 633 -23.11 13.54 -27.93
CA THR A 633 -22.25 12.92 -28.95
C THR A 633 -21.29 11.87 -28.40
N LYS A 634 -21.28 11.66 -27.07
CA LYS A 634 -20.33 10.80 -26.36
C LYS A 634 -21.04 9.89 -25.35
N VAL A 635 -20.87 8.58 -25.52
CA VAL A 635 -21.35 7.56 -24.56
C VAL A 635 -20.16 7.01 -23.77
N VAL A 636 -20.32 6.81 -22.46
CA VAL A 636 -19.27 6.31 -21.57
C VAL A 636 -19.81 5.09 -20.82
N ILE A 637 -19.24 3.92 -21.08
CA ILE A 637 -19.75 2.63 -20.59
C ILE A 637 -18.86 2.12 -19.46
N GLY A 638 -19.46 1.73 -18.33
CA GLY A 638 -18.75 1.04 -17.24
C GLY A 638 -18.23 -0.35 -17.67
N ASN A 639 -17.09 -0.78 -17.14
CA ASN A 639 -16.42 -2.02 -17.59
C ASN A 639 -16.84 -3.30 -16.85
N GLY A 640 -17.92 -3.29 -16.06
CA GLY A 640 -18.35 -4.43 -15.23
C GLY A 640 -19.41 -5.34 -15.85
N THR A 641 -20.41 -5.71 -15.05
CA THR A 641 -21.36 -6.79 -15.42
C THR A 641 -22.30 -6.36 -16.55
N ALA A 642 -22.31 -7.11 -17.65
CA ALA A 642 -22.98 -6.80 -18.92
C ALA A 642 -22.29 -5.75 -19.82
N CYS A 643 -21.04 -5.36 -19.55
CA CYS A 643 -20.35 -4.32 -20.33
C CYS A 643 -20.19 -4.68 -21.82
N ARG A 644 -19.81 -5.93 -22.15
CA ARG A 644 -19.62 -6.41 -23.53
C ARG A 644 -20.93 -6.40 -24.32
N GLU A 645 -22.03 -6.78 -23.69
CA GLU A 645 -23.36 -6.79 -24.28
C GLU A 645 -23.92 -5.38 -24.45
N THR A 646 -23.65 -4.48 -23.51
CA THR A 646 -24.00 -3.05 -23.62
C THR A 646 -23.18 -2.35 -24.71
N GLU A 647 -21.88 -2.61 -24.79
CA GLU A 647 -20.99 -2.15 -25.86
C GLU A 647 -21.49 -2.61 -27.23
N SER A 648 -21.73 -3.91 -27.41
CA SER A 648 -22.18 -4.47 -28.69
C SER A 648 -23.49 -3.83 -29.18
N PHE A 649 -24.40 -3.49 -28.25
CA PHE A 649 -25.64 -2.79 -28.56
C PHE A 649 -25.40 -1.33 -29.02
N PHE A 650 -24.56 -0.56 -28.31
CA PHE A 650 -24.23 0.81 -28.74
C PHE A 650 -23.43 0.84 -30.04
N ALA A 651 -22.47 -0.08 -30.21
CA ALA A 651 -21.67 -0.19 -31.42
C ALA A 651 -22.54 -0.45 -32.66
N ASP A 652 -23.49 -1.39 -32.58
CA ASP A 652 -24.43 -1.69 -33.68
C ASP A 652 -25.28 -0.46 -34.07
N LEU A 653 -25.84 0.27 -33.09
CA LEU A 653 -26.62 1.49 -33.35
C LEU A 653 -25.76 2.62 -33.96
N ILE A 654 -24.51 2.77 -33.52
CA ILE A 654 -23.57 3.75 -34.06
C ILE A 654 -23.17 3.40 -35.51
N SER A 655 -22.81 2.13 -35.77
CA SER A 655 -22.48 1.65 -37.12
C SER A 655 -23.63 1.80 -38.11
N ARG A 656 -24.88 1.61 -37.66
CA ARG A 656 -26.10 1.85 -38.44
C ARG A 656 -26.48 3.33 -38.59
N ARG A 657 -25.68 4.25 -38.06
CA ARG A 657 -25.94 5.72 -38.02
C ARG A 657 -27.30 6.08 -37.39
N TYR A 658 -27.79 5.27 -36.45
CA TYR A 658 -29.13 5.39 -35.86
C TYR A 658 -29.35 6.75 -35.16
N PHE A 659 -28.29 7.35 -34.61
CA PHE A 659 -28.33 8.63 -33.91
C PHE A 659 -28.24 9.88 -34.81
N HIS A 660 -28.22 9.72 -36.15
CA HIS A 660 -28.20 10.83 -37.10
C HIS A 660 -29.33 11.87 -36.81
N PRO A 661 -29.03 13.18 -36.76
CA PRO A 661 -27.82 13.86 -37.29
C PRO A 661 -26.60 13.93 -36.37
N LEU A 662 -26.62 13.31 -35.19
CA LEU A 662 -25.46 13.32 -34.29
C LEU A 662 -24.39 12.30 -34.74
N ASP A 663 -23.14 12.74 -34.80
CA ASP A 663 -21.98 11.85 -34.88
C ASP A 663 -21.65 11.36 -33.47
N VAL A 664 -22.09 10.14 -33.16
CA VAL A 664 -21.96 9.53 -31.83
C VAL A 664 -20.77 8.59 -31.79
N SER A 665 -20.01 8.67 -30.71
CA SER A 665 -18.91 7.75 -30.39
C SER A 665 -18.99 7.32 -28.93
N TYR A 666 -18.44 6.16 -28.60
CA TYR A 666 -18.40 5.64 -27.23
C TYR A 666 -16.97 5.41 -26.74
N CYS A 667 -16.80 5.27 -25.43
CA CYS A 667 -15.62 4.66 -24.82
C CYS A 667 -16.01 3.83 -23.59
N ILE A 668 -15.14 2.90 -23.20
CA ILE A 668 -15.25 2.14 -21.96
C ILE A 668 -14.39 2.82 -20.89
N THR A 669 -14.86 2.85 -19.65
CA THR A 669 -14.12 3.36 -18.50
C THR A 669 -14.21 2.41 -17.31
N SER A 670 -13.26 2.50 -16.37
CA SER A 670 -13.30 1.69 -15.16
C SER A 670 -14.45 2.14 -14.26
N GLU A 671 -15.35 1.23 -13.90
CA GLU A 671 -16.40 1.48 -12.89
C GLU A 671 -15.93 1.25 -11.44
N ALA A 672 -14.69 0.78 -11.24
CA ALA A 672 -14.19 0.38 -9.93
C ALA A 672 -14.39 1.48 -8.87
N GLY A 673 -15.04 1.14 -7.77
CA GLY A 673 -15.41 2.07 -6.70
C GLY A 673 -16.60 3.00 -6.99
N ALA A 674 -17.28 2.92 -8.14
CA ALA A 674 -18.46 3.76 -8.43
C ALA A 674 -19.66 3.39 -7.53
N SER A 675 -19.81 2.10 -7.21
CA SER A 675 -20.75 1.59 -6.21
C SER A 675 -20.41 2.03 -4.78
N ILE A 676 -19.12 2.10 -4.43
CA ILE A 676 -18.64 2.63 -3.14
C ILE A 676 -18.91 4.15 -3.06
N TYR A 677 -18.71 4.88 -4.16
CA TYR A 677 -19.03 6.29 -4.25
C TYR A 677 -20.54 6.54 -4.11
N SER A 678 -21.41 5.80 -4.80
CA SER A 678 -22.84 6.12 -4.83
C SER A 678 -23.54 6.10 -3.47
N VAL A 679 -23.00 5.35 -2.51
CA VAL A 679 -23.46 5.29 -1.11
C VAL A 679 -22.63 6.14 -0.14
N SER A 680 -21.61 6.87 -0.62
CA SER A 680 -20.72 7.69 0.23
C SER A 680 -21.40 8.98 0.72
N PRO A 681 -20.95 9.54 1.86
CA PRO A 681 -21.43 10.84 2.34
C PRO A 681 -21.21 11.98 1.33
N GLU A 682 -20.14 11.93 0.54
CA GLU A 682 -19.88 12.88 -0.55
C GLU A 682 -20.93 12.78 -1.67
N ALA A 683 -21.30 11.58 -2.12
CA ALA A 683 -22.33 11.42 -3.15
C ALA A 683 -23.73 11.78 -2.63
N VAL A 684 -24.03 11.51 -1.36
CA VAL A 684 -25.27 11.97 -0.71
C VAL A 684 -25.30 13.51 -0.58
N LYS A 685 -24.15 14.15 -0.32
CA LYS A 685 -24.02 15.63 -0.28
C LYS A 685 -24.11 16.26 -1.67
N GLU A 686 -23.60 15.61 -2.71
CA GLU A 686 -23.66 16.10 -4.11
C GLU A 686 -25.02 15.81 -4.80
N MET A 687 -25.70 14.73 -4.44
CA MET A 687 -26.88 14.21 -5.15
C MET A 687 -27.92 13.59 -4.18
N PRO A 688 -28.48 14.37 -3.23
CA PRO A 688 -29.31 13.84 -2.15
C PRO A 688 -30.54 13.08 -2.67
N ASP A 689 -31.28 13.68 -3.60
CA ASP A 689 -32.56 13.16 -4.10
C ASP A 689 -32.43 12.06 -5.19
N LEU A 690 -31.21 11.70 -5.57
CA LEU A 690 -30.94 10.71 -6.62
C LEU A 690 -30.71 9.30 -6.03
N ASP A 691 -31.30 8.28 -6.65
CA ASP A 691 -31.09 6.88 -6.26
C ASP A 691 -29.61 6.44 -6.40
N PRO A 692 -29.05 5.62 -5.49
CA PRO A 692 -27.67 5.15 -5.57
C PRO A 692 -27.29 4.46 -6.89
N ASN A 693 -28.22 3.75 -7.56
CA ASN A 693 -27.96 3.09 -8.84
C ASN A 693 -27.91 4.08 -10.02
N LEU A 694 -28.37 5.32 -9.84
CA LEU A 694 -28.23 6.39 -10.83
C LEU A 694 -26.97 7.23 -10.55
N ARG A 695 -26.55 7.35 -9.28
CA ARG A 695 -25.30 8.03 -8.88
C ARG A 695 -24.04 7.32 -9.42
N SER A 696 -24.06 6.00 -9.59
CA SER A 696 -22.96 5.24 -10.24
C SER A 696 -22.78 5.67 -11.71
N ALA A 697 -23.87 5.73 -12.49
CA ALA A 697 -23.85 6.21 -13.87
C ALA A 697 -23.35 7.67 -13.99
N VAL A 698 -23.73 8.54 -13.04
CA VAL A 698 -23.18 9.91 -12.94
C VAL A 698 -21.66 9.88 -12.74
N SER A 699 -21.15 9.04 -11.83
CA SER A 699 -19.70 8.91 -11.61
C SER A 699 -18.97 8.39 -12.84
N ILE A 700 -19.52 7.36 -13.52
CA ILE A 700 -18.98 6.79 -14.76
C ILE A 700 -18.82 7.88 -15.83
N GLY A 701 -19.83 8.71 -16.07
CA GLY A 701 -19.72 9.84 -17.00
C GLY A 701 -18.71 10.91 -16.56
N ARG A 702 -18.70 11.27 -15.27
CA ARG A 702 -17.79 12.28 -14.71
C ARG A 702 -16.32 11.86 -14.75
N ARG A 703 -16.02 10.56 -14.59
CA ARG A 703 -14.66 10.00 -14.71
C ARG A 703 -14.01 10.29 -16.06
N VAL A 704 -14.79 10.39 -17.14
CA VAL A 704 -14.26 10.73 -18.48
C VAL A 704 -14.20 12.25 -18.70
N GLN A 705 -15.06 13.03 -18.05
CA GLN A 705 -15.01 14.50 -18.10
C GLN A 705 -13.78 15.07 -17.37
N ASP A 706 -13.49 14.60 -16.16
CA ASP A 706 -12.16 14.79 -15.55
C ASP A 706 -11.84 13.65 -14.55
N PRO A 707 -10.95 12.69 -14.93
CA PRO A 707 -10.60 11.54 -14.10
C PRO A 707 -10.10 11.91 -12.71
N LEU A 708 -9.29 12.97 -12.62
CA LEU A 708 -8.69 13.45 -11.38
C LEU A 708 -9.76 14.02 -10.44
N ALA A 709 -10.70 14.82 -10.95
CA ALA A 709 -11.70 15.49 -10.12
C ALA A 709 -12.76 14.53 -9.55
N GLU A 710 -13.02 13.41 -10.22
CA GLU A 710 -14.01 12.41 -9.81
C GLU A 710 -13.37 11.28 -8.97
N LEU A 711 -12.20 10.76 -9.34
CA LEU A 711 -11.58 9.63 -8.61
C LEU A 711 -11.13 9.99 -7.18
N VAL A 712 -10.74 11.24 -6.91
CA VAL A 712 -10.34 11.68 -5.53
C VAL A 712 -11.51 11.79 -4.54
N LYS A 713 -12.74 11.55 -5.00
CA LYS A 713 -13.92 11.38 -4.13
C LYS A 713 -13.95 10.00 -3.47
N ILE A 714 -13.13 9.05 -3.95
CA ILE A 714 -13.11 7.65 -3.54
C ILE A 714 -11.85 7.39 -2.72
N ASP A 715 -11.96 6.62 -1.62
CA ASP A 715 -10.77 6.14 -0.89
C ASP A 715 -9.94 5.26 -1.84
N PRO A 716 -8.66 5.58 -2.11
CA PRO A 716 -7.88 4.95 -3.18
C PRO A 716 -7.84 3.42 -3.18
N LYS A 717 -7.98 2.76 -2.01
CA LYS A 717 -8.05 1.29 -1.91
C LYS A 717 -9.26 0.67 -2.64
N HIS A 718 -10.32 1.46 -2.90
CA HIS A 718 -11.53 1.03 -3.61
C HIS A 718 -11.50 1.32 -5.11
N ILE A 719 -10.44 1.97 -5.62
CA ILE A 719 -10.27 2.24 -7.05
C ILE A 719 -9.85 0.96 -7.82
N GLY A 720 -9.48 -0.12 -7.13
CA GLY A 720 -9.14 -1.40 -7.76
C GLY A 720 -7.81 -1.31 -8.52
N ILE A 721 -6.72 -1.17 -7.76
CA ILE A 721 -5.40 -0.72 -8.23
C ILE A 721 -4.39 -1.86 -8.41
N GLY A 722 -4.72 -3.08 -7.94
CA GLY A 722 -3.95 -4.29 -8.24
C GLY A 722 -4.38 -5.51 -7.39
N THR A 723 -3.85 -6.66 -7.74
CA THR A 723 -3.98 -7.91 -6.95
C THR A 723 -3.26 -7.79 -5.62
N TYR A 724 -3.67 -8.56 -4.61
CA TYR A 724 -3.06 -8.56 -3.26
C TYR A 724 -3.08 -7.23 -2.48
N GLN A 725 -3.85 -6.22 -2.92
CA GLN A 725 -4.00 -4.93 -2.21
C GLN A 725 -4.56 -5.03 -0.76
N HIS A 726 -5.11 -6.20 -0.38
CA HIS A 726 -5.58 -6.50 0.99
C HIS A 726 -4.60 -7.36 1.79
N ASP A 727 -3.54 -7.87 1.16
CA ASP A 727 -2.52 -8.74 1.76
C ASP A 727 -1.22 -7.97 2.09
N VAL A 728 -1.24 -6.65 1.94
CA VAL A 728 -0.18 -5.70 2.33
C VAL A 728 -0.62 -4.80 3.49
N SER A 729 0.34 -4.20 4.20
CA SER A 729 0.12 -3.23 5.28
C SER A 729 -0.80 -2.08 4.87
N ALA A 730 -2.06 -2.13 5.31
CA ALA A 730 -3.09 -1.15 4.97
C ALA A 730 -2.73 0.30 5.37
N GLY A 731 -1.89 0.48 6.39
CA GLY A 731 -1.37 1.79 6.79
C GLY A 731 -0.35 2.35 5.81
N ALA A 732 0.62 1.52 5.38
CA ALA A 732 1.63 1.90 4.39
C ALA A 732 0.98 2.13 3.00
N LEU A 733 0.07 1.23 2.61
CA LEU A 733 -0.73 1.36 1.40
C LEU A 733 -1.48 2.71 1.37
N LYS A 734 -2.25 3.02 2.43
CA LYS A 734 -2.99 4.28 2.48
C LYS A 734 -2.06 5.50 2.37
N ALA A 735 -0.97 5.53 3.13
CA ALA A 735 -0.03 6.65 3.11
C ALA A 735 0.59 6.87 1.71
N ALA A 736 0.96 5.79 1.03
CA ALA A 736 1.49 5.85 -0.33
C ALA A 736 0.45 6.39 -1.34
N LEU A 737 -0.78 5.88 -1.31
CA LEU A 737 -1.83 6.28 -2.25
C LEU A 737 -2.34 7.72 -2.00
N ASP A 738 -2.54 8.11 -0.73
CA ASP A 738 -2.85 9.50 -0.36
C ASP A 738 -1.73 10.45 -0.84
N GLY A 739 -0.47 10.01 -0.76
CA GLY A 739 0.70 10.72 -1.27
C GLY A 739 0.76 10.85 -2.80
N VAL A 740 0.30 9.85 -3.55
CA VAL A 740 0.17 9.92 -5.02
C VAL A 740 -0.99 10.80 -5.45
N VAL A 741 -2.12 10.73 -4.75
CA VAL A 741 -3.24 11.65 -4.97
C VAL A 741 -2.79 13.10 -4.75
N GLN A 742 -2.04 13.38 -3.67
CA GLN A 742 -1.50 14.71 -3.42
C GLN A 742 -0.53 15.18 -4.52
N GLU A 743 0.33 14.29 -5.02
CA GLU A 743 1.21 14.59 -6.15
C GLU A 743 0.43 14.94 -7.42
N CYS A 744 -0.49 14.07 -7.86
CA CYS A 744 -1.24 14.26 -9.11
C CYS A 744 -2.07 15.55 -9.08
N VAL A 745 -2.77 15.81 -7.96
CA VAL A 745 -3.57 17.03 -7.77
C VAL A 745 -2.69 18.28 -7.74
N SER A 746 -1.52 18.22 -7.11
CA SER A 746 -0.60 19.37 -7.05
C SER A 746 0.07 19.63 -8.41
N PHE A 747 0.53 18.58 -9.10
CA PHE A 747 1.24 18.74 -10.36
C PHE A 747 0.34 19.20 -11.52
N VAL A 748 -0.90 18.69 -11.62
CA VAL A 748 -1.92 19.24 -12.53
C VAL A 748 -2.32 20.66 -12.11
N GLY A 749 -2.44 20.90 -10.80
CA GLY A 749 -2.74 22.21 -10.21
C GLY A 749 -4.19 22.62 -10.38
N VAL A 750 -4.77 23.27 -9.36
CA VAL A 750 -6.22 23.52 -9.28
C VAL A 750 -6.56 25.00 -9.42
N ASP A 751 -7.60 25.35 -10.18
CA ASP A 751 -8.19 26.69 -10.13
C ASP A 751 -9.03 26.83 -8.86
N ILE A 752 -8.62 27.70 -7.95
CA ILE A 752 -9.24 27.82 -6.61
C ILE A 752 -10.67 28.36 -6.65
N ASN A 753 -11.08 29.03 -7.72
CA ASN A 753 -12.41 29.61 -7.85
C ASN A 753 -13.48 28.57 -8.24
N ILE A 754 -13.09 27.54 -9.00
CA ILE A 754 -13.99 26.45 -9.43
C ILE A 754 -13.73 25.09 -8.76
N CYS A 755 -12.57 24.90 -8.12
CA CYS A 755 -12.21 23.65 -7.45
C CYS A 755 -13.18 23.29 -6.31
N SER A 756 -13.49 22.00 -6.18
CA SER A 756 -14.33 21.44 -5.11
C SER A 756 -13.54 21.30 -3.80
N GLU A 757 -14.24 21.32 -2.67
CA GLU A 757 -13.66 21.03 -1.33
C GLU A 757 -12.89 19.68 -1.34
N THR A 758 -13.45 18.69 -2.02
CA THR A 758 -12.94 17.32 -2.14
C THR A 758 -11.67 17.21 -2.98
N LEU A 759 -11.48 18.02 -4.03
CA LEU A 759 -10.23 18.07 -4.79
C LEU A 759 -9.19 18.95 -4.07
N MET A 760 -9.63 20.10 -3.53
CA MET A 760 -8.78 21.09 -2.87
C MET A 760 -8.06 20.54 -1.62
N ARG A 761 -8.69 19.62 -0.86
CA ARG A 761 -8.08 18.99 0.32
C ARG A 761 -6.80 18.19 0.03
N HIS A 762 -6.56 17.83 -1.25
CA HIS A 762 -5.40 17.05 -1.69
C HIS A 762 -4.27 17.90 -2.27
N VAL A 763 -4.42 19.21 -2.43
CA VAL A 763 -3.30 20.09 -2.83
C VAL A 763 -2.20 20.07 -1.75
N ALA A 764 -0.94 20.04 -2.14
CA ALA A 764 0.20 20.12 -1.23
C ALA A 764 0.06 21.30 -0.25
N GLY A 765 0.33 21.04 1.04
CA GLY A 765 0.14 22.01 2.13
C GLY A 765 -1.30 22.23 2.59
N LEU A 766 -2.32 21.85 1.81
CA LEU A 766 -3.72 21.90 2.23
C LEU A 766 -4.14 20.62 2.97
N ASN A 767 -5.35 20.66 3.54
CA ASN A 767 -6.05 19.54 4.16
C ASN A 767 -7.56 19.87 4.20
N ALA A 768 -8.41 18.93 4.65
CA ALA A 768 -9.86 19.12 4.69
C ALA A 768 -10.31 20.41 5.43
N GLY A 769 -9.69 20.73 6.57
CA GLY A 769 -10.01 21.94 7.33
C GLY A 769 -9.62 23.24 6.61
N ARG A 770 -8.47 23.25 5.93
CA ARG A 770 -8.03 24.39 5.11
C ARG A 770 -8.89 24.54 3.86
N ALA A 771 -9.18 23.45 3.15
CA ALA A 771 -10.04 23.45 1.97
C ALA A 771 -11.45 23.98 2.27
N LYS A 772 -12.05 23.54 3.40
CA LYS A 772 -13.30 24.09 3.90
C LYS A 772 -13.22 25.59 4.17
N ASN A 773 -12.21 26.07 4.90
CA ASN A 773 -12.06 27.50 5.18
C ASN A 773 -11.87 28.35 3.91
N ILE A 774 -11.23 27.81 2.86
CA ILE A 774 -11.09 28.47 1.56
C ILE A 774 -12.44 28.54 0.83
N ALA A 775 -13.22 27.45 0.84
CA ALA A 775 -14.57 27.44 0.27
C ALA A 775 -15.51 28.41 0.98
N GLU A 776 -15.52 28.42 2.33
CA GLU A 776 -16.28 29.39 3.13
C GLU A 776 -15.86 30.84 2.84
N TRP A 777 -14.55 31.10 2.66
CA TRP A 777 -14.08 32.44 2.29
C TRP A 777 -14.55 32.85 0.88
N ARG A 778 -14.48 31.94 -0.10
CA ARG A 778 -14.92 32.15 -1.48
C ARG A 778 -16.41 32.46 -1.57
N GLU A 779 -17.22 31.79 -0.76
CA GLU A 779 -18.67 32.03 -0.66
C GLU A 779 -18.98 33.39 -0.02
N GLN A 780 -18.21 33.81 0.99
CA GLN A 780 -18.45 35.05 1.74
C GLN A 780 -17.89 36.32 1.07
N ASN A 781 -16.80 36.21 0.31
CA ASN A 781 -16.05 37.36 -0.26
C ASN A 781 -16.13 37.43 -1.79
N GLY A 782 -16.58 36.35 -2.45
CA GLY A 782 -16.52 36.18 -3.90
C GLY A 782 -15.25 35.46 -4.37
N PRO A 783 -15.01 35.40 -5.70
CA PRO A 783 -13.84 34.73 -6.25
C PRO A 783 -12.53 35.43 -5.84
N PHE A 784 -11.47 34.63 -5.69
CA PHE A 784 -10.11 35.10 -5.53
C PHE A 784 -9.63 35.80 -6.80
N ILE A 785 -9.03 36.98 -6.63
CA ILE A 785 -8.48 37.83 -7.70
C ILE A 785 -6.97 37.59 -7.85
N ASN A 786 -6.29 37.27 -6.75
CA ASN A 786 -4.87 36.92 -6.74
C ASN A 786 -4.54 35.93 -5.60
N ARG A 787 -3.39 35.28 -5.70
CA ARG A 787 -2.91 34.28 -4.73
C ARG A 787 -2.72 34.90 -3.34
N GLU A 788 -2.33 36.17 -3.24
CA GLU A 788 -2.07 36.82 -1.96
C GLU A 788 -3.29 36.85 -1.04
N GLN A 789 -4.51 36.93 -1.59
CA GLN A 789 -5.75 36.87 -0.82
C GLN A 789 -5.90 35.55 -0.03
N LEU A 790 -5.23 34.46 -0.41
CA LEU A 790 -5.18 33.23 0.40
C LEU A 790 -4.59 33.47 1.80
N LYS A 791 -3.73 34.49 1.97
CA LYS A 791 -3.16 34.89 3.28
C LYS A 791 -4.22 35.43 4.26
N LEU A 792 -5.41 35.82 3.76
CA LEU A 792 -6.55 36.24 4.57
C LEU A 792 -7.37 35.06 5.12
N VAL A 793 -7.24 33.87 4.51
CA VAL A 793 -8.05 32.70 4.87
C VAL A 793 -7.60 32.11 6.21
N LYS A 794 -8.59 31.79 7.06
CA LYS A 794 -8.37 31.21 8.39
C LYS A 794 -7.53 29.93 8.30
N GLY A 795 -6.39 29.90 8.98
CA GLY A 795 -5.49 28.73 9.03
C GLY A 795 -4.44 28.66 7.91
N MET A 796 -4.36 29.66 7.04
CA MET A 796 -3.28 29.82 6.07
C MET A 796 -2.09 30.55 6.72
N GLY A 797 -1.20 29.78 7.35
CA GLY A 797 0.08 30.29 7.86
C GLY A 797 1.10 30.51 6.73
N PRO A 798 2.21 31.24 6.96
CA PRO A 798 3.23 31.50 5.93
C PRO A 798 3.79 30.23 5.28
N LYS A 799 4.09 29.18 6.07
CA LYS A 799 4.53 27.88 5.53
C LYS A 799 3.44 27.20 4.71
N THR A 800 2.19 27.22 5.17
CA THR A 800 1.04 26.69 4.42
C THR A 800 0.90 27.37 3.06
N TYR A 801 0.99 28.70 3.03
CA TYR A 801 0.95 29.48 1.79
C TYR A 801 2.09 29.10 0.85
N GLN A 802 3.33 29.01 1.35
CA GLN A 802 4.48 28.53 0.56
C GLN A 802 4.22 27.13 -0.02
N GLN A 803 3.67 26.19 0.76
CA GLN A 803 3.48 24.82 0.27
C GLN A 803 2.38 24.68 -0.80
N CYS A 804 1.35 25.54 -0.80
CA CYS A 804 0.23 25.41 -1.73
C CYS A 804 0.24 26.40 -2.91
N ALA A 805 0.83 27.58 -2.78
CA ALA A 805 0.52 28.71 -3.68
C ALA A 805 0.89 28.46 -5.14
N GLY A 806 2.02 27.81 -5.43
CA GLY A 806 2.44 27.47 -6.80
C GLY A 806 1.59 26.38 -7.48
N PHE A 807 0.79 25.64 -6.70
CA PHE A 807 -0.14 24.61 -7.19
C PHE A 807 -1.58 25.12 -7.34
N ILE A 808 -1.85 26.33 -6.86
CA ILE A 808 -3.14 27.01 -6.94
C ILE A 808 -3.11 28.00 -8.11
N ARG A 809 -4.05 27.87 -9.03
CA ARG A 809 -4.23 28.79 -10.17
C ARG A 809 -5.42 29.71 -9.96
N ILE A 810 -5.36 30.89 -10.58
CA ILE A 810 -6.49 31.83 -10.67
C ILE A 810 -6.57 32.29 -12.12
N ASN A 811 -7.61 31.87 -12.84
CA ASN A 811 -7.79 32.20 -14.24
C ASN A 811 -8.64 33.48 -14.39
N PRO A 812 -8.36 34.36 -15.38
CA PRO A 812 -9.13 35.60 -15.60
C PRO A 812 -10.65 35.35 -15.70
N GLN A 813 -11.01 34.25 -16.38
CA GLN A 813 -12.37 33.77 -16.59
C GLN A 813 -13.12 33.42 -15.30
N THR A 814 -12.40 33.03 -14.23
CA THR A 814 -12.99 32.58 -12.95
C THR A 814 -12.79 33.59 -11.82
N SER A 815 -11.84 34.53 -11.96
CA SER A 815 -11.70 35.70 -11.08
C SER A 815 -12.71 36.82 -11.36
N ALA A 816 -13.26 36.88 -12.59
CA ALA A 816 -14.27 37.86 -12.96
C ALA A 816 -15.62 37.56 -12.29
N ARG A 817 -16.34 38.62 -11.85
CA ARG A 817 -17.70 38.49 -11.28
C ARG A 817 -18.75 38.24 -12.36
N SER A 818 -18.85 37.01 -12.86
CA SER A 818 -19.92 36.59 -13.79
C SER A 818 -21.24 36.32 -13.04
N SER A 819 -22.01 37.38 -12.75
CA SER A 819 -23.36 37.27 -12.16
C SER A 819 -24.43 37.83 -13.10
N PRO A 820 -25.24 36.99 -13.79
CA PRO A 820 -26.31 37.44 -14.68
C PRO A 820 -27.61 37.77 -13.94
N HIS A 821 -27.55 38.54 -12.84
CA HIS A 821 -28.73 39.11 -12.16
C HIS A 821 -28.42 40.47 -11.50
N PRO A 822 -29.24 41.52 -11.74
CA PRO A 822 -29.09 42.81 -11.07
C PRO A 822 -29.73 42.78 -9.66
N GLY A 823 -28.89 42.65 -8.63
CA GLY A 823 -29.25 42.91 -7.23
C GLY A 823 -28.91 44.35 -6.81
N PRO A 824 -29.58 44.92 -5.80
CA PRO A 824 -29.41 46.34 -5.44
C PRO A 824 -28.02 46.66 -4.90
N ALA A 825 -27.54 47.87 -5.21
CA ALA A 825 -26.23 48.35 -4.78
C ALA A 825 -26.13 48.45 -3.25
N VAL A 826 -25.20 47.71 -2.66
CA VAL A 826 -24.88 47.79 -1.22
C VAL A 826 -23.94 48.99 -0.98
N PRO A 827 -24.23 49.90 -0.03
CA PRO A 827 -23.43 51.12 0.14
C PRO A 827 -21.98 50.87 0.56
N GLU A 828 -21.08 51.68 0.00
CA GLU A 828 -19.66 51.70 0.32
C GLU A 828 -19.40 52.27 1.73
N LYS A 829 -19.28 51.38 2.73
CA LYS A 829 -18.77 51.74 4.08
C LYS A 829 -18.25 50.55 4.88
N LEU A 830 -16.95 50.30 4.77
CA LEU A 830 -16.23 49.35 5.64
C LEU A 830 -16.11 49.91 7.07
N ALA A 831 -17.00 49.47 7.97
CA ALA A 831 -17.00 49.88 9.37
C ALA A 831 -15.85 49.21 10.16
N ALA A 832 -14.72 49.93 10.30
CA ALA A 832 -13.51 49.44 10.95
C ALA A 832 -13.67 49.19 12.47
N LYS A 833 -14.00 47.94 12.87
CA LYS A 833 -13.91 47.49 14.26
C LYS A 833 -12.46 47.12 14.62
N LYS A 834 -11.84 47.92 15.50
CA LYS A 834 -10.46 47.71 15.98
C LYS A 834 -10.29 46.38 16.73
N ALA A 835 -9.67 45.40 16.09
CA ALA A 835 -8.99 44.30 16.79
C ALA A 835 -7.52 44.72 17.04
N LYS A 836 -7.04 44.62 18.28
CA LYS A 836 -5.62 44.93 18.60
C LYS A 836 -4.70 43.79 18.13
N GLY A 837 -3.60 44.14 17.47
CA GLY A 837 -2.39 43.30 17.44
C GLY A 837 -2.29 42.26 16.32
N LYS A 838 -2.31 42.69 15.07
CA LYS A 838 -1.57 42.01 13.97
C LYS A 838 -0.96 43.07 13.04
N THR A 839 0.21 42.77 12.49
CA THR A 839 0.81 43.55 11.40
C THR A 839 -0.10 43.51 10.18
N GLY A 840 -0.46 44.68 9.66
CA GLY A 840 -1.30 44.79 8.48
C GLY A 840 -0.54 44.36 7.23
N VAL A 841 -0.88 43.18 6.70
CA VAL A 841 -0.38 42.77 5.38
C VAL A 841 -1.13 43.59 4.34
N ASN A 842 -0.44 44.52 3.68
CA ASN A 842 -0.99 45.25 2.55
C ASN A 842 -1.02 44.28 1.35
N ILE A 843 -2.21 43.81 0.99
CA ILE A 843 -2.44 42.81 -0.06
C ILE A 843 -2.95 43.55 -1.30
N SER A 844 -2.38 43.27 -2.48
CA SER A 844 -2.86 43.89 -3.72
C SER A 844 -4.32 43.53 -3.99
N THR A 845 -5.08 44.50 -4.51
CA THR A 845 -6.44 44.30 -5.04
C THR A 845 -6.45 44.02 -6.55
N SER A 846 -5.30 44.12 -7.23
CA SER A 846 -5.18 43.84 -8.66
C SER A 846 -5.14 42.33 -8.95
N PHE A 847 -5.56 41.96 -10.16
CA PHE A 847 -5.19 40.67 -10.75
C PHE A 847 -3.67 40.62 -11.00
N ASN A 848 -3.10 39.42 -11.06
CA ASN A 848 -1.70 39.19 -11.40
C ASN A 848 -1.60 38.05 -12.43
N PRO A 849 -1.17 38.33 -13.68
CA PRO A 849 -1.12 37.30 -14.73
C PRO A 849 -0.30 36.05 -14.37
N LEU A 850 0.73 36.18 -13.54
CA LEU A 850 1.57 35.07 -13.08
C LEU A 850 0.81 34.04 -12.21
N ASP A 851 -0.32 34.42 -11.60
CA ASP A 851 -1.14 33.53 -10.76
C ASP A 851 -1.87 32.43 -11.57
N GLN A 852 -1.86 32.50 -12.90
CA GLN A 852 -2.32 31.44 -13.82
C GLN A 852 -1.31 30.29 -13.96
N THR A 853 -0.03 30.55 -13.68
CA THR A 853 1.11 29.71 -14.08
C THR A 853 1.56 28.74 -12.97
N CYS A 854 2.45 27.80 -13.27
CA CYS A 854 3.11 26.97 -12.25
C CYS A 854 4.20 27.70 -11.44
N ILE A 855 4.52 28.95 -11.77
CA ILE A 855 5.58 29.75 -11.13
C ILE A 855 5.17 30.04 -9.68
N HIS A 856 6.08 29.86 -8.73
CA HIS A 856 5.81 30.14 -7.32
C HIS A 856 5.88 31.66 -7.03
N PRO A 857 5.04 32.22 -6.14
CA PRO A 857 5.13 33.63 -5.74
C PRO A 857 6.49 34.10 -5.21
N GLU A 858 7.31 33.20 -4.67
CA GLU A 858 8.69 33.54 -4.25
C GLU A 858 9.61 33.88 -5.45
N SER A 859 9.30 33.37 -6.64
CA SER A 859 10.06 33.55 -7.88
C SER A 859 9.52 34.67 -8.78
N TYR A 860 8.47 35.40 -8.39
CA TYR A 860 7.85 36.43 -9.26
C TYR A 860 8.81 37.55 -9.66
N HIS A 861 9.69 37.98 -8.75
CA HIS A 861 10.73 38.96 -9.05
C HIS A 861 11.73 38.44 -10.10
N VAL A 862 12.06 37.14 -10.08
CA VAL A 862 12.90 36.47 -11.08
C VAL A 862 12.18 36.44 -12.44
N ALA A 863 10.91 36.05 -12.46
CA ALA A 863 10.10 36.02 -13.69
C ALA A 863 9.94 37.40 -14.33
N GLN A 864 9.79 38.45 -13.52
CA GLN A 864 9.77 39.85 -13.99
C GLN A 864 11.14 40.28 -14.55
N ARG A 865 12.25 39.99 -13.86
CA ARG A 865 13.61 40.23 -14.40
C ARG A 865 13.83 39.52 -15.75
N PHE A 866 13.36 38.28 -15.88
CA PHE A 866 13.46 37.50 -17.12
C PHE A 866 12.60 38.07 -18.25
N LEU A 867 11.35 38.46 -17.96
CA LEU A 867 10.45 39.11 -18.93
C LEU A 867 11.08 40.38 -19.54
N SER A 868 11.74 41.21 -18.71
CA SER A 868 12.48 42.39 -19.19
C SER A 868 13.67 42.05 -20.10
N ILE A 869 14.33 40.89 -19.92
CA ILE A 869 15.46 40.45 -20.76
C ILE A 869 15.00 39.86 -22.11
N VAL A 870 13.83 39.23 -22.16
CA VAL A 870 13.24 38.72 -23.42
C VAL A 870 12.39 39.76 -24.16
N GLY A 871 12.14 40.94 -23.56
CA GLY A 871 11.33 42.00 -24.15
C GLY A 871 9.83 41.74 -24.15
N GLY A 872 9.32 40.96 -23.19
CA GLY A 872 7.90 40.57 -23.09
C GLY A 872 7.18 41.15 -21.86
N SER A 873 5.85 41.17 -21.89
CA SER A 873 4.99 41.48 -20.72
C SER A 873 4.38 40.23 -20.10
N ALA A 874 4.01 40.32 -18.82
CA ALA A 874 3.22 39.29 -18.13
C ALA A 874 1.81 39.12 -18.72
N ASP A 875 1.28 40.12 -19.44
CA ASP A 875 0.00 40.02 -20.15
C ASP A 875 0.06 39.13 -21.42
N GLN A 876 1.27 38.76 -21.84
CA GLN A 876 1.53 37.95 -23.04
C GLN A 876 1.77 36.46 -22.73
N ILE A 877 1.54 36.02 -21.48
CA ILE A 877 1.72 34.62 -21.05
C ILE A 877 0.97 33.65 -21.97
N GLY A 878 1.68 32.62 -22.44
CA GLY A 878 1.14 31.60 -23.35
C GLY A 878 0.87 32.07 -24.77
N SER A 879 1.22 33.30 -25.14
CA SER A 879 1.11 33.80 -26.52
C SER A 879 2.29 33.34 -27.39
N ALA A 880 2.03 33.11 -28.69
CA ALA A 880 3.06 32.74 -29.66
C ALA A 880 4.19 33.80 -29.77
N GLY A 881 3.87 35.09 -29.57
CA GLY A 881 4.88 36.15 -29.55
C GLY A 881 5.84 36.02 -28.38
N LEU A 882 5.33 35.79 -27.15
CA LEU A 882 6.19 35.57 -25.99
C LEU A 882 7.00 34.27 -26.11
N GLN A 883 6.40 33.20 -26.64
CA GLN A 883 7.11 31.95 -26.95
C GLN A 883 8.30 32.21 -27.89
N GLN A 884 8.11 32.93 -28.99
CA GLN A 884 9.18 33.26 -29.93
C GLN A 884 10.28 34.13 -29.31
N CYS A 885 9.93 35.13 -28.48
CA CYS A 885 10.90 35.94 -27.76
C CYS A 885 11.75 35.11 -26.78
N VAL A 886 11.11 34.22 -26.01
CA VAL A 886 11.79 33.32 -25.06
C VAL A 886 12.68 32.31 -25.80
N GLU A 887 12.18 31.65 -26.84
CA GLU A 887 12.97 30.74 -27.66
C GLU A 887 14.18 31.43 -28.31
N SER A 888 13.99 32.61 -28.89
CA SER A 888 15.06 33.40 -29.49
C SER A 888 16.14 33.75 -28.46
N LYS A 889 15.74 34.19 -27.26
CA LYS A 889 16.70 34.50 -26.20
C LYS A 889 17.45 33.26 -25.71
N VAL A 890 16.77 32.13 -25.50
CA VAL A 890 17.37 30.85 -25.07
C VAL A 890 18.27 30.23 -26.14
N ARG A 891 18.01 30.48 -27.43
CA ARG A 891 18.95 30.15 -28.53
C ARG A 891 20.18 31.07 -28.55
N SER A 892 20.02 32.34 -28.13
CA SER A 892 21.11 33.34 -28.11
C SER A 892 22.01 33.31 -26.87
N SER A 893 21.57 32.66 -25.79
CA SER A 893 22.23 32.65 -24.48
C SER A 893 21.72 31.43 -23.72
N SER A 894 22.60 30.60 -23.15
CA SER A 894 22.20 29.36 -22.48
C SER A 894 21.32 29.63 -21.26
N VAL A 895 20.51 28.63 -20.86
CA VAL A 895 19.67 28.73 -19.67
C VAL A 895 20.54 28.96 -18.42
N GLU A 896 21.74 28.39 -18.40
CA GLU A 896 22.72 28.50 -17.34
C GLU A 896 23.36 29.91 -17.23
N GLU A 897 23.48 30.65 -18.34
CA GLU A 897 23.92 32.06 -18.37
C GLU A 897 22.77 33.01 -18.04
N LEU A 898 21.57 32.74 -18.57
CA LEU A 898 20.37 33.52 -18.27
C LEU A 898 20.00 33.39 -16.79
N ALA A 899 20.13 32.20 -16.19
CA ALA A 899 19.86 31.96 -14.77
C ALA A 899 20.80 32.77 -13.85
N LYS A 900 22.10 32.85 -14.19
CA LYS A 900 23.06 33.73 -13.49
C LYS A 900 22.68 35.19 -13.62
N THR A 901 22.22 35.61 -14.80
CA THR A 901 21.85 37.00 -15.11
C THR A 901 20.59 37.46 -14.36
N VAL A 902 19.62 36.56 -14.14
CA VAL A 902 18.43 36.82 -13.30
C VAL A 902 18.56 36.35 -11.86
N ASP A 903 19.78 35.99 -11.41
CA ASP A 903 20.11 35.59 -10.04
C ASP A 903 19.18 34.46 -9.53
N THR A 904 19.29 33.29 -10.16
CA THR A 904 18.49 32.08 -9.87
C THR A 904 19.17 30.78 -10.34
N THR A 905 18.58 29.62 -10.06
CA THR A 905 19.09 28.31 -10.53
C THR A 905 18.57 27.94 -11.92
N PRO A 906 19.30 27.13 -12.73
CA PRO A 906 18.84 26.71 -14.05
C PRO A 906 17.47 26.01 -14.03
N GLU A 907 17.19 25.15 -13.04
CA GLU A 907 15.88 24.49 -12.94
C GLU A 907 14.75 25.46 -12.53
N THR A 908 15.04 26.45 -11.68
CA THR A 908 14.07 27.51 -11.37
C THR A 908 13.76 28.34 -12.61
N LEU A 909 14.76 28.66 -13.43
CA LEU A 909 14.54 29.38 -14.68
C LEU A 909 13.78 28.53 -15.72
N LYS A 910 14.05 27.22 -15.84
CA LYS A 910 13.25 26.33 -16.70
C LYS A 910 11.78 26.33 -16.30
N LEU A 911 11.47 26.22 -15.01
CA LEU A 911 10.09 26.29 -14.51
C LEU A 911 9.42 27.66 -14.75
N ILE A 912 10.20 28.75 -14.79
CA ILE A 912 9.72 30.09 -15.19
C ILE A 912 9.44 30.13 -16.70
N ILE A 913 10.35 29.61 -17.53
CA ILE A 913 10.17 29.52 -18.98
C ILE A 913 8.93 28.68 -19.32
N ASP A 914 8.78 27.51 -18.72
CA ASP A 914 7.60 26.65 -18.86
C ASP A 914 6.32 27.40 -18.48
N GLY A 915 6.30 28.04 -17.31
CA GLY A 915 5.13 28.76 -16.81
C GLY A 915 4.75 30.00 -17.62
N LEU A 916 5.70 30.67 -18.28
CA LEU A 916 5.44 31.82 -19.16
C LEU A 916 5.03 31.41 -20.58
N THR A 917 5.48 30.25 -21.06
CA THR A 917 5.25 29.77 -22.44
C THR A 917 4.01 28.87 -22.57
N GLN A 918 3.57 28.21 -21.49
CA GLN A 918 2.34 27.41 -21.48
C GLN A 918 1.09 28.26 -21.75
N PRO A 919 0.12 27.76 -22.54
CA PRO A 919 -1.13 28.48 -22.83
C PRO A 919 -2.00 28.66 -21.58
N PRO A 920 -2.87 29.69 -21.52
CA PRO A 920 -3.81 29.86 -20.42
C PRO A 920 -4.68 28.62 -20.20
N GLY A 921 -4.78 28.15 -18.96
CA GLY A 921 -5.52 26.94 -18.61
C GLY A 921 -4.84 25.60 -18.94
N PHE A 922 -3.57 25.59 -19.37
CA PHE A 922 -2.78 24.39 -19.69
C PHE A 922 -2.95 23.24 -18.66
N ASP A 923 -3.08 22.02 -19.15
CA ASP A 923 -3.22 20.81 -18.33
C ASP A 923 -2.17 19.80 -18.78
N ILE A 924 -1.27 19.38 -17.87
CA ILE A 924 -0.13 18.50 -18.21
C ILE A 924 -0.57 17.17 -18.85
N ARG A 925 -1.81 16.75 -18.59
CA ARG A 925 -2.45 15.53 -19.12
C ARG A 925 -2.84 15.65 -20.60
N GLN A 926 -2.74 16.85 -21.19
CA GLN A 926 -2.96 17.11 -22.63
C GLN A 926 -1.66 17.17 -23.43
N SER A 927 -0.54 17.54 -22.81
CA SER A 927 0.80 17.51 -23.44
C SER A 927 1.34 16.10 -23.58
N GLU A 928 0.97 15.18 -22.69
CA GLU A 928 1.26 13.76 -22.88
C GLU A 928 0.40 13.20 -24.02
N LYS A 929 0.97 13.16 -25.23
CA LYS A 929 0.60 12.17 -26.25
C LYS A 929 1.03 10.79 -25.75
N VAL A 930 0.30 10.27 -24.76
CA VAL A 930 0.38 8.88 -24.31
C VAL A 930 0.28 7.99 -25.55
N GLN A 931 1.14 6.98 -25.65
CA GLN A 931 1.08 5.95 -26.70
C GLN A 931 -0.10 4.99 -26.44
N ILE A 932 -1.31 5.53 -26.32
CA ILE A 932 -2.54 4.76 -26.44
C ILE A 932 -2.58 4.29 -27.89
N GLY A 933 -2.37 2.99 -28.09
CA GLY A 933 -2.49 2.38 -29.41
C GLY A 933 -3.86 2.67 -30.01
N ARG A 934 -3.91 2.80 -31.33
CA ARG A 934 -5.19 2.73 -32.05
C ARG A 934 -5.65 1.26 -32.02
N GLY A 935 -6.50 0.93 -31.06
CA GLY A 935 -7.49 -0.13 -31.23
C GLY A 935 -8.55 0.30 -32.24
#